data_AF-A0A523PW00-F1
#
_entry.id   AF-A0A523PW00-F1
#
_cell.length_a   1.000
_cell.length_b   1.000
_cell.length_c   1.000
_cell.angle_alpha   90.00
_cell.angle_beta   90.00
_cell.angle_gamma   90.00
#
_symmetry.space_group_name_H-M   'P 1'
#
loop_
_entity.id
_entity.type
_entity.pdbx_description
1 polymer ?
#
loop_
_entity_poly.entity_id
_entity_poly.type
_entity_poly.pdbx_seq_one_letter_code
_entity_poly.pdbx_strand_id
1 'polypeptide(L)'
;MMSHSPAAGITASLAPLILAAAPAIGVQDPPAQDAPTLSAAVKDVEARLRTDHYFQRARHEIVECPPFVLFIELPRRPDIHHVEEVRELYAPWLTKLGEIFRADYAEPLALRRKRKKQSLLPVCVVESRRGFVNLQRRARPGGRFPEDVCVIDAIDAIVTYKDSFSGGRLPHEKRTPVLYQAMYELLYAHYGGVQEKPAEKWYIEGLLGYFTSHEGDDAAILDHPMPSSRVVNEITELAANEALRQGQFLGVRDLIAPRSEKQIQTIYKKCAQAANISVPAPETAVRLFAGQSTMFMHFLNHGEGGKYRAGVRGYLTHVLADTGGEEPFLAALNTDIAHLDSQFGNYLTRLAAGESLESVMGVTVEAAAAIHPELIYTARTAEGRLAAAVGRARSGDYEGAIEALEVALEKDGDGADRERIERELARLHALVAARDSYFESLAGGTKKVRIETGEGTTAGRVKSLADGVLTITVKRDVELELPITDVSPETLNKIVGKKVSNFGEPWVLAFLRLLAGHDDWDKGLPQASEPGNLLREDAGADLERLVRYGHAIERLHEWAMIEMPENTRDRKKLFRAVTELALDYRDVPPVEERQSQLRDFAARLLGAVFDAEGLSGILNGDVKYLEDGVVRITYDFDSAKETEDFTRVIGYLDHRRADRFKLKQTEEESSFAQKGGNFEGRGAVCYRYLLEFEAPLKLEYELLYGRARPGKGMLANFLMGICDDGEGNYVGCFDLYDLEVINEPTAYVVTNYHEGERPIQAAKTYKITLRHDGESKVTLEVGGELQREINSGPLRSGGIFFWVHSEISVALKRLVIEGKVSAEHQSKARESWIAAELLDAGFPE
;
A
#
# COMPACT_ATOMS: atom_id res chain seq x y z
N MET A 1 -61.64 6.76 -17.32
CA MET A 1 -61.37 6.62 -15.87
C MET A 1 -59.97 7.14 -15.62
N MET A 2 -59.91 8.31 -14.97
CA MET A 2 -58.71 9.14 -14.84
C MET A 2 -57.88 8.70 -13.64
N SER A 3 -56.57 8.52 -13.83
CA SER A 3 -55.58 8.42 -12.76
C SER A 3 -54.93 9.79 -12.55
N HIS A 4 -55.17 10.39 -11.38
CA HIS A 4 -54.48 11.61 -10.95
C HIS A 4 -53.22 11.24 -10.17
N SER A 5 -52.09 11.72 -10.67
CA SER A 5 -50.80 11.77 -9.97
C SER A 5 -50.62 13.19 -9.41
N PRO A 6 -50.30 13.39 -8.12
CA PRO A 6 -49.89 14.70 -7.64
C PRO A 6 -48.36 14.81 -7.67
N ALA A 7 -47.87 15.64 -8.59
CA ALA A 7 -46.52 16.19 -8.52
C ALA A 7 -46.56 17.42 -7.59
N ALA A 8 -45.88 17.34 -6.45
CA ALA A 8 -45.61 18.51 -5.60
C ALA A 8 -44.16 18.94 -5.83
N GLY A 9 -43.98 19.98 -6.65
CA GLY A 9 -42.71 20.67 -6.78
C GLY A 9 -42.45 21.53 -5.55
N ILE A 10 -41.40 21.20 -4.81
CA ILE A 10 -40.84 22.08 -3.77
C ILE A 10 -39.74 22.90 -4.44
N THR A 11 -40.07 24.13 -4.85
CA THR A 11 -39.07 25.14 -5.19
C THR A 11 -38.46 25.66 -3.89
N ALA A 12 -37.25 25.21 -3.56
CA ALA A 12 -36.45 25.77 -2.49
C ALA A 12 -35.99 27.18 -2.90
N SER A 13 -36.53 28.20 -2.25
CA SER A 13 -36.10 29.59 -2.37
C SER A 13 -34.71 29.74 -1.73
N LEU A 14 -33.68 29.93 -2.55
CA LEU A 14 -32.36 30.38 -2.10
C LEU A 14 -32.47 31.81 -1.55
N ALA A 15 -32.57 31.95 -0.23
CA ALA A 15 -32.34 33.22 0.44
C ALA A 15 -30.83 33.45 0.55
N PRO A 16 -30.31 34.65 0.22
CA PRO A 16 -28.91 34.97 0.46
C PRO A 16 -28.67 35.04 1.97
N LEU A 17 -27.76 34.21 2.46
CA LEU A 17 -27.27 34.27 3.84
C LEU A 17 -26.46 35.57 3.99
N ILE A 18 -27.04 36.58 4.62
CA ILE A 18 -26.33 37.80 4.99
C ILE A 18 -25.43 37.43 6.18
N LEU A 19 -24.14 37.24 5.94
CA LEU A 19 -23.13 37.21 7.00
C LEU A 19 -23.18 38.56 7.73
N ALA A 20 -23.57 38.55 9.00
CA ALA A 20 -23.44 39.71 9.86
C ALA A 20 -21.95 40.04 9.98
N ALA A 21 -21.52 41.14 9.36
CA ALA A 21 -20.17 41.67 9.52
C ALA A 21 -19.93 41.96 11.02
N ALA A 22 -19.00 41.23 11.63
CA ALA A 22 -18.51 41.58 12.96
C ALA A 22 -17.98 43.02 12.92
N PRO A 23 -18.25 43.86 13.95
CA PRO A 23 -17.82 45.25 13.95
C PRO A 23 -16.29 45.30 13.89
N ALA A 24 -15.76 45.83 12.79
CA ALA A 24 -14.35 46.15 12.64
C ALA A 24 -13.97 47.14 13.73
N ILE A 25 -13.14 46.71 14.68
CA ILE A 25 -12.49 47.61 15.64
C ILE A 25 -11.61 48.56 14.81
N GLY A 26 -12.04 49.81 14.68
CA GLY A 26 -11.42 50.83 13.85
C GLY A 26 -10.01 51.19 14.32
N VAL A 27 -9.01 50.54 13.75
CA VAL A 27 -7.62 51.00 13.72
C VAL A 27 -7.37 51.45 12.29
N GLN A 28 -7.09 52.75 12.09
CA GLN A 28 -6.69 53.28 10.79
C GLN A 28 -5.44 52.53 10.31
N ASP A 29 -5.54 51.86 9.16
CA ASP A 29 -4.40 51.19 8.54
C ASP A 29 -3.34 52.24 8.14
N PRO A 30 -2.07 52.09 8.54
CA PRO A 30 -1.00 52.89 7.98
C PRO A 30 -0.91 52.64 6.46
N PRO A 31 -0.47 53.62 5.66
CA PRO A 31 -0.38 53.49 4.21
C PRO A 31 0.45 52.26 3.83
N ALA A 32 -0.06 51.48 2.86
CA ALA A 32 0.60 50.28 2.34
C ALA A 32 2.04 50.62 1.90
N GLN A 33 3.02 50.13 2.64
CA GLN A 33 4.42 50.12 2.21
C GLN A 33 4.57 49.03 1.14
N ASP A 34 5.28 49.33 0.04
CA ASP A 34 5.56 48.39 -1.03
C ASP A 34 6.14 47.08 -0.46
N ALA A 35 5.51 45.95 -0.77
CA ALA A 35 5.99 44.65 -0.33
C ALA A 35 7.42 44.41 -0.88
N PRO A 36 8.39 43.97 -0.05
CA PRO A 36 9.74 43.70 -0.52
C PRO A 36 9.73 42.63 -1.62
N THR A 37 10.59 42.78 -2.62
CA THR A 37 10.78 41.75 -3.65
C THR A 37 11.24 40.44 -3.00
N LEU A 38 10.91 39.29 -3.63
CA LEU A 38 11.26 37.97 -3.10
C LEU A 38 12.77 37.85 -2.80
N SER A 39 13.61 38.37 -3.70
CA SER A 39 15.07 38.43 -3.50
C SER A 39 15.50 39.25 -2.27
N ALA A 40 14.82 40.36 -1.97
CA ALA A 40 15.12 41.15 -0.77
C ALA A 40 14.70 40.41 0.52
N ALA A 41 13.57 39.70 0.47
CA ALA A 41 13.11 38.87 1.57
C ALA A 41 14.07 37.71 1.89
N VAL A 42 14.56 37.01 0.86
CA VAL A 42 15.54 35.93 1.03
C VAL A 42 16.83 36.44 1.65
N LYS A 43 17.34 37.61 1.22
CA LYS A 43 18.54 38.24 1.80
C LYS A 43 18.36 38.63 3.27
N ASP A 44 17.18 39.12 3.66
CA ASP A 44 16.87 39.41 5.07
C ASP A 44 16.87 38.14 5.93
N VAL A 45 16.28 37.06 5.41
CA VAL A 45 16.31 35.75 6.09
C VAL A 45 17.73 35.23 6.22
N GLU A 46 18.54 35.27 5.16
CA GLU A 46 19.94 34.83 5.22
C GLU A 46 20.73 35.66 6.24
N ALA A 47 20.61 36.98 6.22
CA ALA A 47 21.30 37.87 7.15
C ALA A 47 20.94 37.55 8.62
N ARG A 48 19.68 37.21 8.89
CA ARG A 48 19.24 36.78 10.22
C ARG A 48 19.82 35.42 10.60
N LEU A 49 19.80 34.44 9.72
CA LEU A 49 20.41 33.13 9.99
C LEU A 49 21.90 33.28 10.33
N ARG A 50 22.63 34.17 9.64
CA ARG A 50 24.04 34.49 9.93
C ARG A 50 24.28 35.15 11.29
N THR A 51 23.25 35.53 12.06
CA THR A 51 23.44 35.94 13.46
C THR A 51 23.70 34.75 14.39
N ASP A 52 23.33 33.53 13.97
CA ASP A 52 23.58 32.31 14.71
C ASP A 52 24.95 31.71 14.41
N HIS A 53 25.70 31.39 15.46
CA HIS A 53 27.06 30.85 15.34
C HIS A 53 27.17 29.56 14.51
N TYR A 54 26.11 28.73 14.45
CA TYR A 54 26.10 27.54 13.59
C TYR A 54 26.04 27.93 12.11
N PHE A 55 25.04 28.73 11.74
CA PHE A 55 24.78 29.13 10.36
C PHE A 55 25.81 30.13 9.79
N GLN A 56 26.59 30.80 10.65
CA GLN A 56 27.79 31.54 10.22
C GLN A 56 28.81 30.65 9.51
N ARG A 57 28.93 29.38 9.94
CA ARG A 57 29.96 28.45 9.46
C ARG A 57 29.43 27.44 8.45
N ALA A 58 28.13 27.16 8.48
CA ALA A 58 27.48 26.25 7.54
C ALA A 58 27.54 26.84 6.12
N ARG A 59 27.99 26.02 5.17
CA ARG A 59 27.76 26.24 3.74
C ARG A 59 26.35 25.77 3.44
N HIS A 60 25.61 26.50 2.63
CA HIS A 60 24.23 26.14 2.34
C HIS A 60 23.83 26.55 0.93
N GLU A 61 22.78 25.91 0.44
CA GLU A 61 21.99 26.35 -0.71
C GLU A 61 20.63 26.85 -0.24
N ILE A 62 20.07 27.82 -0.98
CA ILE A 62 18.76 28.39 -0.71
C ILE A 62 17.82 27.98 -1.83
N VAL A 63 16.67 27.40 -1.47
CA VAL A 63 15.59 27.10 -2.41
C VAL A 63 14.37 27.93 -2.02
N GLU A 64 13.83 28.68 -2.98
CA GLU A 64 12.65 29.52 -2.78
C GLU A 64 11.38 28.66 -2.84
N CYS A 65 10.55 28.72 -1.78
CA CYS A 65 9.27 28.01 -1.71
C CYS A 65 8.23 28.83 -0.90
N PRO A 66 7.82 30.02 -1.38
CA PRO A 66 6.96 30.94 -0.62
C PRO A 66 5.69 30.26 -0.09
N PRO A 67 5.23 30.58 1.14
CA PRO A 67 5.71 31.61 2.06
C PRO A 67 6.91 31.17 2.90
N PHE A 68 7.57 30.07 2.53
CA PHE A 68 8.76 29.54 3.17
C PHE A 68 10.01 29.83 2.33
N VAL A 69 11.17 29.53 2.92
CA VAL A 69 12.44 29.45 2.21
C VAL A 69 13.25 28.31 2.81
N LEU A 70 13.75 27.41 1.96
CA LEU A 70 14.46 26.22 2.38
C LEU A 70 15.96 26.48 2.36
N PHE A 71 16.60 26.34 3.52
CA PHE A 71 18.05 26.45 3.71
C PHE A 71 18.64 25.05 3.86
N ILE A 72 19.37 24.57 2.86
CA ILE A 72 19.92 23.22 2.81
C ILE A 72 21.41 23.29 3.13
N GLU A 73 21.84 22.74 4.26
CA GLU A 73 23.27 22.66 4.61
C GLU A 73 24.01 21.72 3.67
N LEU A 74 25.03 22.23 2.98
CA LEU A 74 25.85 21.43 2.07
C LEU A 74 26.75 20.47 2.86
N PRO A 75 26.82 19.19 2.48
CA PRO A 75 27.61 18.21 3.21
C PRO A 75 29.10 18.54 3.15
N ARG A 76 29.85 18.03 4.14
CA ARG A 76 31.32 18.23 4.18
C ARG A 76 32.00 17.58 2.99
N ARG A 77 31.54 16.39 2.63
CA ARG A 77 31.93 15.69 1.41
C ARG A 77 30.95 16.08 0.30
N PRO A 78 31.42 16.53 -0.87
CA PRO A 78 30.52 16.83 -1.99
C PRO A 78 29.66 15.61 -2.31
N ASP A 79 28.36 15.82 -2.28
CA ASP A 79 27.33 14.88 -2.72
C ASP A 79 26.43 15.67 -3.67
N ILE A 80 26.52 15.34 -4.95
CA ILE A 80 25.84 16.08 -6.02
C ILE A 80 24.32 15.92 -5.96
N HIS A 81 23.82 14.88 -5.30
CA HIS A 81 22.38 14.62 -5.18
C HIS A 81 21.79 15.21 -3.90
N HIS A 82 22.63 15.64 -2.95
CA HIS A 82 22.18 16.06 -1.62
C HIS A 82 21.09 17.13 -1.66
N VAL A 83 21.32 18.17 -2.44
CA VAL A 83 20.41 19.32 -2.53
C VAL A 83 19.12 18.92 -3.21
N GLU A 84 19.20 18.17 -4.31
CA GLU A 84 18.01 17.79 -5.09
C GLU A 84 17.11 16.86 -4.27
N GLU A 85 17.66 15.87 -3.58
CA GLU A 85 16.89 14.98 -2.71
C GLU A 85 16.15 15.73 -1.58
N VAL A 86 16.82 16.73 -0.97
CA VAL A 86 16.21 17.56 0.08
C VAL A 86 15.16 18.50 -0.52
N ARG A 87 15.42 19.05 -1.71
CA ARG A 87 14.49 19.90 -2.45
C ARG A 87 13.22 19.15 -2.80
N GLU A 88 13.33 17.98 -3.44
CA GLU A 88 12.22 17.11 -3.81
C GLU A 88 11.39 16.71 -2.58
N LEU A 89 12.06 16.38 -1.46
CA LEU A 89 11.38 15.93 -0.25
C LEU A 89 10.53 17.02 0.44
N TYR A 90 10.95 18.29 0.39
CA TYR A 90 10.33 19.36 1.19
C TYR A 90 9.71 20.51 0.38
N ALA A 91 10.34 20.96 -0.70
CA ALA A 91 9.95 22.22 -1.35
C ALA A 91 8.54 22.18 -1.99
N PRO A 92 8.15 21.13 -2.75
CA PRO A 92 6.79 21.03 -3.28
C PRO A 92 5.72 21.06 -2.18
N TRP A 93 5.96 20.32 -1.10
CA TRP A 93 5.04 20.20 0.03
C TRP A 93 4.88 21.50 0.81
N LEU A 94 5.98 22.21 1.09
CA LEU A 94 5.95 23.51 1.76
C LEU A 94 5.24 24.57 0.91
N THR A 95 5.50 24.59 -0.39
CA THR A 95 4.84 25.50 -1.34
C THR A 95 3.33 25.25 -1.32
N LYS A 96 2.92 23.99 -1.51
CA LYS A 96 1.52 23.61 -1.55
C LYS A 96 0.78 23.87 -0.23
N LEU A 97 1.40 23.56 0.90
CA LEU A 97 0.86 23.87 2.23
C LEU A 97 0.61 25.38 2.39
N GLY A 98 1.55 26.21 1.92
CA GLY A 98 1.43 27.65 1.95
C GLY A 98 0.30 28.19 1.06
N GLU A 99 0.17 27.65 -0.15
CA GLU A 99 -0.90 27.97 -1.09
C GLU A 99 -2.27 27.68 -0.50
N ILE A 100 -2.45 26.48 0.06
CA ILE A 100 -3.70 26.05 0.69
C ILE A 100 -4.02 26.92 1.90
N PHE A 101 -3.06 27.13 2.81
CA PHE A 101 -3.29 27.99 3.98
C PHE A 101 -3.74 29.38 3.57
N ARG A 102 -3.12 29.96 2.53
CA ARG A 102 -3.50 31.26 2.00
C ARG A 102 -4.92 31.25 1.42
N ALA A 103 -5.20 30.31 0.51
CA ALA A 103 -6.45 30.25 -0.24
C ALA A 103 -7.65 29.87 0.66
N ASP A 104 -7.47 28.95 1.60
CA ASP A 104 -8.56 28.42 2.42
C ASP A 104 -8.79 29.15 3.73
N TYR A 105 -7.77 29.83 4.28
CA TYR A 105 -7.85 30.48 5.59
C TYR A 105 -7.44 31.94 5.55
N ALA A 106 -6.22 32.26 5.10
CA ALA A 106 -5.69 33.61 5.28
C ALA A 106 -6.48 34.67 4.49
N GLU A 107 -6.75 34.42 3.21
CA GLU A 107 -7.51 35.36 2.36
C GLU A 107 -9.01 35.38 2.71
N PRO A 108 -9.73 34.24 2.82
CA PRO A 108 -11.17 34.26 3.11
C PRO A 108 -11.52 34.86 4.47
N LEU A 109 -10.64 34.69 5.46
CA LEU A 109 -10.85 35.21 6.82
C LEU A 109 -10.14 36.55 7.06
N ALA A 110 -9.53 37.12 6.01
CA ALA A 110 -8.75 38.36 6.07
C ALA A 110 -7.73 38.38 7.24
N LEU A 111 -7.04 37.26 7.46
CA LEU A 111 -6.12 37.11 8.57
C LEU A 111 -4.94 38.08 8.44
N ARG A 112 -4.79 38.97 9.42
CA ARG A 112 -3.66 39.90 9.48
C ARG A 112 -2.49 39.26 10.22
N ARG A 113 -1.29 39.26 9.62
CA ARG A 113 -0.07 38.87 10.35
C ARG A 113 0.20 39.88 11.45
N LYS A 114 0.34 39.44 12.70
CA LYS A 114 0.52 40.32 13.86
C LYS A 114 1.92 40.95 13.92
N ARG A 115 2.88 40.37 13.21
CA ARG A 115 4.30 40.70 13.33
C ARG A 115 4.77 41.56 12.16
N LYS A 116 5.65 42.55 12.45
CA LYS A 116 6.68 43.04 11.49
C LYS A 116 7.66 41.95 11.04
N LYS A 117 7.50 40.71 11.52
CA LYS A 117 8.29 39.57 11.09
C LYS A 117 7.82 39.15 9.71
N GLN A 118 8.58 39.66 8.74
CA GLN A 118 9.07 39.03 7.54
C GLN A 118 8.08 38.31 6.61
N SER A 119 8.33 38.48 5.32
CA SER A 119 7.58 37.84 4.25
C SER A 119 7.79 36.32 4.20
N LEU A 120 8.93 35.80 4.66
CA LEU A 120 9.30 34.37 4.54
C LEU A 120 9.70 33.72 5.87
N LEU A 121 9.29 32.46 6.05
CA LEU A 121 9.71 31.61 7.19
C LEU A 121 10.82 30.63 6.77
N PRO A 122 12.02 30.68 7.37
CA PRO A 122 13.08 29.73 7.05
C PRO A 122 12.80 28.34 7.60
N VAL A 123 12.97 27.34 6.72
CA VAL A 123 13.09 25.92 7.05
C VAL A 123 14.52 25.49 6.77
N CYS A 124 15.28 25.18 7.82
CA CYS A 124 16.69 24.80 7.73
C CYS A 124 16.85 23.28 7.85
N VAL A 125 17.38 22.64 6.82
CA VAL A 125 17.73 21.22 6.81
C VAL A 125 19.23 21.09 7.02
N VAL A 126 19.65 20.64 8.20
CA VAL A 126 21.07 20.46 8.53
C VAL A 126 21.59 19.09 8.10
N GLU A 127 22.90 18.99 7.85
CA GLU A 127 23.54 17.80 7.25
C GLU A 127 23.33 16.54 8.09
N SER A 128 23.22 16.67 9.42
CA SER A 128 23.22 15.51 10.32
C SER A 128 22.41 15.72 11.60
N ARG A 129 21.95 14.59 12.17
CA ARG A 129 21.31 14.55 13.50
C ARG A 129 22.16 15.20 14.59
N ARG A 130 23.49 15.06 14.52
CA ARG A 130 24.39 15.71 15.48
C ARG A 130 24.33 17.24 15.40
N GLY A 131 24.28 17.79 14.18
CA GLY A 131 24.08 19.22 13.96
C GLY A 131 22.74 19.68 14.57
N PHE A 132 21.68 18.93 14.30
CA PHE A 132 20.35 19.18 14.83
C PHE A 132 20.31 19.15 16.36
N VAL A 133 20.86 18.13 17.02
CA VAL A 133 20.87 18.04 18.50
C VAL A 133 21.60 19.23 19.14
N ASN A 134 22.66 19.76 18.50
CA ASN A 134 23.33 20.96 18.99
C ASN A 134 22.44 22.22 18.88
N LEU A 135 21.66 22.32 17.81
CA LEU A 135 20.70 23.39 17.57
C LEU A 135 19.50 23.30 18.52
N GLN A 136 18.98 22.09 18.73
CA GLN A 136 17.84 21.76 19.59
C GLN A 136 18.02 22.22 21.04
N ARG A 137 19.26 22.22 21.56
CA ARG A 137 19.56 22.74 22.92
C ARG A 137 19.20 24.21 23.12
N ARG A 138 19.00 24.96 22.03
CA ARG A 138 18.66 26.38 22.00
C ARG A 138 17.23 26.61 21.51
N ALA A 139 16.50 25.54 21.21
CA ALA A 139 15.17 25.61 20.64
C ALA A 139 14.12 25.96 21.70
N ARG A 140 12.99 26.48 21.22
CA ARG A 140 11.79 26.71 22.00
C ARG A 140 11.29 25.37 22.57
N PRO A 141 10.98 25.27 23.87
CA PRO A 141 10.43 24.04 24.45
C PRO A 141 8.99 23.78 23.97
N GLY A 142 8.60 22.50 23.98
CA GLY A 142 7.21 22.08 23.75
C GLY A 142 6.79 21.96 22.28
N GLY A 143 7.65 21.36 21.44
CA GLY A 143 7.27 20.88 20.10
C GLY A 143 6.77 19.44 20.14
N ARG A 144 5.90 19.05 19.20
CA ARG A 144 5.29 17.71 19.12
C ARG A 144 6.28 16.63 18.70
N PHE A 145 7.24 16.97 17.83
CA PHE A 145 8.25 16.07 17.30
C PHE A 145 9.66 16.56 17.66
N PRO A 146 9.98 16.67 18.97
CA PRO A 146 11.21 17.32 19.39
C PRO A 146 12.45 16.61 18.83
N GLU A 147 12.37 15.31 18.54
CA GLU A 147 13.47 14.52 17.99
C GLU A 147 13.77 14.79 16.51
N ASP A 148 12.79 15.30 15.75
CA ASP A 148 12.87 15.46 14.29
C ASP A 148 12.89 16.94 13.85
N VAL A 149 12.22 17.81 14.60
CA VAL A 149 12.06 19.22 14.26
C VAL A 149 12.10 20.10 15.51
N CYS A 150 12.69 21.28 15.39
CA CYS A 150 12.66 22.28 16.46
C CYS A 150 12.58 23.70 15.89
N VAL A 151 12.20 24.67 16.72
CA VAL A 151 12.13 26.09 16.34
C VAL A 151 13.13 26.89 17.16
N ILE A 152 13.96 27.69 16.51
CA ILE A 152 14.93 28.57 17.16
C ILE A 152 14.43 30.02 17.11
N ASP A 153 13.93 30.52 18.23
CA ASP A 153 13.31 31.86 18.32
C ASP A 153 14.24 33.00 17.93
N ALA A 154 15.53 32.89 18.24
CA ALA A 154 16.53 33.91 17.96
C ALA A 154 16.67 34.21 16.46
N ILE A 155 16.44 33.20 15.61
CA ILE A 155 16.54 33.30 14.15
C ILE A 155 15.20 33.00 13.44
N ASP A 156 14.13 32.80 14.22
CA ASP A 156 12.77 32.49 13.75
C ASP A 156 12.74 31.39 12.69
N ALA A 157 13.49 30.30 12.93
CA ALA A 157 13.70 29.23 11.96
C ALA A 157 13.18 27.89 12.46
N ILE A 158 12.52 27.16 11.57
CA ILE A 158 12.23 25.73 11.71
C ILE A 158 13.50 24.99 11.31
N VAL A 159 13.97 24.09 12.16
CA VAL A 159 15.20 23.33 11.92
C VAL A 159 14.87 21.85 11.94
N THR A 160 15.35 21.11 10.95
CA THR A 160 15.32 19.65 10.86
C THR A 160 16.68 19.16 10.31
N TYR A 161 16.85 17.86 10.08
CA TYR A 161 18.08 17.30 9.52
C TYR A 161 17.81 16.26 8.43
N LYS A 162 18.78 16.10 7.51
CA LYS A 162 18.77 14.96 6.58
C LYS A 162 19.19 13.70 7.32
N ASP A 163 18.28 12.73 7.43
CA ASP A 163 18.57 11.43 8.02
C ASP A 163 19.08 10.45 6.96
N SER A 164 20.38 10.50 6.67
CA SER A 164 21.04 9.62 5.71
C SER A 164 21.23 8.17 6.18
N PHE A 165 20.90 7.84 7.44
CA PHE A 165 21.14 6.52 8.03
C PHE A 165 19.85 5.77 8.39
N SER A 166 18.70 6.47 8.44
CA SER A 166 17.38 5.85 8.57
C SER A 166 16.91 5.22 7.25
N GLY A 167 17.53 4.12 6.85
CA GLY A 167 17.10 3.32 5.69
C GLY A 167 15.67 2.75 5.81
N GLY A 168 15.03 2.89 6.98
CA GLY A 168 13.69 2.34 7.25
C GLY A 168 12.55 3.35 7.36
N ARG A 169 12.79 4.66 7.29
CA ARG A 169 11.68 5.66 7.33
C ARG A 169 11.20 6.01 5.93
N LEU A 170 9.88 5.95 5.73
CA LEU A 170 9.25 6.35 4.49
C LEU A 170 9.36 7.88 4.28
N PRO A 171 9.34 8.38 3.04
CA PRO A 171 9.44 9.82 2.76
C PRO A 171 8.42 10.67 3.53
N HIS A 172 7.18 10.18 3.66
CA HIS A 172 6.11 10.88 4.37
C HIS A 172 6.37 11.03 5.87
N GLU A 173 7.01 10.04 6.50
CA GLU A 173 7.37 10.10 7.91
C GLU A 173 8.47 11.13 8.18
N LYS A 174 9.34 11.38 7.21
CA LYS A 174 10.42 12.38 7.30
C LYS A 174 9.89 13.81 7.17
N ARG A 175 8.90 14.03 6.30
CA ARG A 175 8.33 15.37 6.05
C ARG A 175 7.22 15.77 7.01
N THR A 176 6.44 14.82 7.54
CA THR A 176 5.32 15.10 8.46
C THR A 176 5.71 16.04 9.61
N PRO A 177 6.81 15.82 10.37
CA PRO A 177 7.21 16.74 11.45
C PRO A 177 7.45 18.17 10.98
N VAL A 178 8.05 18.34 9.81
CA VAL A 178 8.37 19.65 9.23
C VAL A 178 7.11 20.37 8.79
N LEU A 179 6.23 19.69 8.05
CA LEU A 179 4.94 20.25 7.62
C LEU A 179 4.06 20.61 8.81
N TYR A 180 4.06 19.77 9.84
CA TYR A 180 3.35 20.02 11.10
C TYR A 180 3.82 21.33 11.74
N GLN A 181 5.14 21.50 11.89
CA GLN A 181 5.70 22.71 12.49
C GLN A 181 5.53 23.93 11.57
N ALA A 182 5.60 23.76 10.26
CA ALA A 182 5.40 24.82 9.26
C ALA A 182 3.98 25.39 9.34
N MET A 183 2.96 24.53 9.36
CA MET A 183 1.57 24.95 9.52
C MET A 183 1.32 25.60 10.89
N TYR A 184 1.97 25.10 11.96
CA TYR A 184 1.88 25.72 13.28
C TYR A 184 2.41 27.15 13.27
N GLU A 185 3.59 27.38 12.67
CA GLU A 185 4.18 28.72 12.59
C GLU A 185 3.42 29.66 11.64
N LEU A 186 2.75 29.12 10.60
CA LEU A 186 1.79 29.89 9.81
C LEU A 186 0.65 30.41 10.69
N LEU A 187 -0.03 29.54 11.44
CA LEU A 187 -1.09 29.94 12.37
C LEU A 187 -0.58 30.94 13.42
N TYR A 188 0.60 30.66 13.98
CA TYR A 188 1.24 31.49 14.98
C TYR A 188 1.54 32.91 14.49
N ALA A 189 1.90 33.09 13.21
CA ALA A 189 2.14 34.40 12.61
C ALA A 189 0.88 35.30 12.59
N HIS A 190 -0.31 34.69 12.64
CA HIS A 190 -1.62 35.37 12.67
C HIS A 190 -2.25 35.41 14.06
N TYR A 191 -1.58 34.89 15.10
CA TYR A 191 -2.17 34.77 16.43
C TYR A 191 -2.32 36.13 17.14
N GLY A 192 -3.58 36.52 17.38
CA GLY A 192 -4.04 37.77 17.97
C GLY A 192 -4.13 37.81 19.49
N GLY A 193 -4.05 36.67 20.17
CA GLY A 193 -4.28 36.53 21.61
C GLY A 193 -3.29 37.21 22.55
N VAL A 194 -3.64 37.20 23.84
CA VAL A 194 -2.82 37.70 24.95
C VAL A 194 -1.79 36.68 25.40
N GLN A 195 -2.13 35.39 25.29
CA GLN A 195 -1.21 34.29 25.59
C GLN A 195 -0.06 34.24 24.58
N GLU A 196 0.97 33.47 24.89
CA GLU A 196 2.02 33.19 23.91
C GLU A 196 1.48 32.37 22.74
N LYS A 197 0.61 31.38 22.98
CA LYS A 197 0.11 30.42 21.97
C LYS A 197 -1.42 30.31 22.01
N PRO A 198 -2.09 29.90 20.90
CA PRO A 198 -3.52 29.63 20.91
C PRO A 198 -3.88 28.56 21.95
N ALA A 199 -4.93 28.80 22.73
CA ALA A 199 -5.35 27.92 23.81
C ALA A 199 -6.15 26.70 23.32
N GLU A 200 -6.82 26.77 22.18
CA GLU A 200 -7.73 25.72 21.68
C GLU A 200 -6.98 24.51 21.11
N LYS A 201 -6.57 23.58 21.98
CA LYS A 201 -5.68 22.46 21.62
C LYS A 201 -6.25 21.53 20.56
N TRP A 202 -7.52 21.14 20.69
CA TRP A 202 -8.15 20.22 19.74
C TRP A 202 -8.13 20.80 18.32
N TYR A 203 -8.40 22.10 18.19
CA TYR A 203 -8.49 22.76 16.89
C TYR A 203 -7.10 22.84 16.25
N ILE A 204 -6.09 23.25 17.03
CA ILE A 204 -4.72 23.35 16.55
C ILE A 204 -4.20 21.96 16.19
N GLU A 205 -4.27 20.97 17.07
CA GLU A 205 -3.80 19.61 16.79
C GLU A 205 -4.56 18.96 15.62
N GLY A 206 -5.88 19.15 15.57
CA GLY A 206 -6.73 18.61 14.51
C GLY A 206 -6.46 19.24 13.14
N LEU A 207 -6.29 20.57 13.08
CA LEU A 207 -5.98 21.27 11.83
C LEU A 207 -4.58 20.91 11.31
N LEU A 208 -3.60 20.82 12.20
CA LEU A 208 -2.25 20.40 11.84
C LEU A 208 -2.25 18.95 11.36
N GLY A 209 -2.93 18.06 12.09
CA GLY A 209 -3.10 16.68 11.70
C GLY A 209 -3.77 16.53 10.33
N TYR A 210 -4.85 17.27 10.10
CA TYR A 210 -5.62 17.27 8.85
C TYR A 210 -4.74 17.51 7.62
N PHE A 211 -3.84 18.49 7.67
CA PHE A 211 -2.97 18.81 6.53
C PHE A 211 -1.66 18.04 6.46
N THR A 212 -1.27 17.31 7.49
CA THR A 212 0.10 16.78 7.58
C THR A 212 0.17 15.28 7.84
N SER A 213 -0.94 14.65 8.21
CA SER A 213 -1.01 13.21 8.45
C SER A 213 -1.40 12.46 7.19
N HIS A 214 -0.75 12.71 6.06
CA HIS A 214 -1.09 12.09 4.77
C HIS A 214 0.00 11.09 4.32
N GLU A 215 -0.41 10.07 3.59
CA GLU A 215 0.43 9.06 2.97
C GLU A 215 0.43 9.29 1.45
N GLY A 216 1.59 9.25 0.78
CA GLY A 216 1.69 9.51 -0.67
C GLY A 216 2.99 10.23 -1.05
N ASP A 217 3.29 10.32 -2.33
CA ASP A 217 4.56 10.91 -2.82
C ASP A 217 4.38 12.25 -3.56
N ASP A 218 3.13 12.66 -3.81
CA ASP A 218 2.79 13.92 -4.46
C ASP A 218 2.17 14.93 -3.48
N ALA A 219 2.67 16.17 -3.51
CA ALA A 219 2.13 17.29 -2.74
C ALA A 219 0.67 17.64 -3.09
N ALA A 220 0.20 17.28 -4.29
CA ALA A 220 -1.19 17.46 -4.71
C ALA A 220 -2.20 16.80 -3.77
N ILE A 221 -1.80 15.76 -3.00
CA ILE A 221 -2.68 15.14 -2.00
C ILE A 221 -3.16 16.13 -0.93
N LEU A 222 -2.45 17.25 -0.72
CA LEU A 222 -2.89 18.29 0.21
C LEU A 222 -4.16 19.01 -0.25
N ASP A 223 -4.55 18.93 -1.54
CA ASP A 223 -5.85 19.43 -2.02
C ASP A 223 -7.02 18.58 -1.51
N HIS A 224 -6.74 17.31 -1.20
CA HIS A 224 -7.71 16.34 -0.70
C HIS A 224 -7.11 15.61 0.52
N PRO A 225 -6.95 16.31 1.66
CA PRO A 225 -6.24 15.73 2.79
C PRO A 225 -6.95 14.49 3.33
N MET A 226 -6.20 13.40 3.44
CA MET A 226 -6.64 12.13 4.03
C MET A 226 -5.87 11.87 5.32
N PRO A 227 -6.52 11.38 6.39
CA PRO A 227 -5.82 10.92 7.58
C PRO A 227 -4.98 9.67 7.26
N SER A 228 -3.85 9.51 7.94
CA SER A 228 -3.00 8.35 7.77
C SER A 228 -3.69 7.09 8.28
N SER A 229 -3.38 5.96 7.64
CA SER A 229 -3.89 4.64 8.01
C SER A 229 -3.69 4.36 9.51
N ARG A 230 -2.54 4.77 10.05
CA ARG A 230 -2.23 4.65 11.49
C ARG A 230 -3.23 5.39 12.37
N VAL A 231 -3.58 6.63 12.02
CA VAL A 231 -4.53 7.45 12.80
C VAL A 231 -5.94 6.88 12.68
N VAL A 232 -6.34 6.45 11.47
CA VAL A 232 -7.64 5.82 11.25
C VAL A 232 -7.76 4.55 12.09
N ASN A 233 -6.78 3.65 12.01
CA ASN A 233 -6.79 2.38 12.74
C ASN A 233 -6.79 2.61 14.27
N GLU A 234 -5.90 3.46 14.77
CA GLU A 234 -5.80 3.74 16.23
C GLU A 234 -7.12 4.31 16.78
N ILE A 235 -7.79 5.21 16.06
CA ILE A 235 -9.04 5.83 16.53
C ILE A 235 -10.28 4.96 16.30
N THR A 236 -10.32 4.17 15.23
CA THR A 236 -11.43 3.24 14.98
C THR A 236 -11.40 2.05 15.92
N GLU A 237 -10.21 1.52 16.25
CA GLU A 237 -10.04 0.49 17.29
C GLU A 237 -10.50 1.02 18.66
N LEU A 238 -10.08 2.25 19.01
CA LEU A 238 -10.49 2.94 20.22
C LEU A 238 -12.02 3.10 20.30
N ALA A 239 -12.68 3.39 19.18
CA ALA A 239 -14.13 3.53 19.10
C ALA A 239 -14.87 2.18 19.11
N ALA A 240 -14.31 1.14 18.50
CA ALA A 240 -14.92 -0.19 18.40
C ALA A 240 -14.86 -0.97 19.72
N ASN A 241 -13.73 -0.89 20.44
CA ASN A 241 -13.51 -1.62 21.68
C ASN A 241 -14.26 -0.95 22.84
N GLU A 242 -15.19 -1.67 23.48
CA GLU A 242 -16.05 -1.10 24.54
C GLU A 242 -15.25 -0.56 25.75
N ALA A 243 -14.25 -1.30 26.22
CA ALA A 243 -13.46 -0.90 27.38
C ALA A 243 -12.62 0.35 27.08
N LEU A 244 -11.97 0.38 25.91
CA LEU A 244 -11.19 1.53 25.47
C LEU A 244 -12.09 2.73 25.17
N ARG A 245 -13.24 2.51 24.53
CA ARG A 245 -14.23 3.56 24.26
C ARG A 245 -14.71 4.23 25.55
N GLN A 246 -14.98 3.47 26.60
CA GLN A 246 -15.43 4.04 27.87
C GLN A 246 -14.33 4.80 28.62
N GLY A 247 -13.06 4.40 28.49
CA GLY A 247 -11.98 4.94 29.32
C GLY A 247 -10.97 5.86 28.61
N GLN A 248 -10.92 5.85 27.27
CA GLN A 248 -9.91 6.57 26.49
C GLN A 248 -10.49 7.32 25.28
N PHE A 249 -11.71 7.02 24.82
CA PHE A 249 -12.37 7.83 23.79
C PHE A 249 -13.05 9.05 24.42
N LEU A 250 -12.77 10.27 23.92
CA LEU A 250 -13.41 11.48 24.43
C LEU A 250 -14.66 11.82 23.62
N GLY A 251 -15.81 12.01 24.27
CA GLY A 251 -16.95 12.65 23.58
C GLY A 251 -16.56 14.06 23.12
N VAL A 252 -17.25 14.62 22.12
CA VAL A 252 -16.89 15.90 21.48
C VAL A 252 -16.73 17.03 22.49
N ARG A 253 -17.59 17.09 23.53
CA ARG A 253 -17.46 18.07 24.61
C ARG A 253 -16.13 17.97 25.35
N ASP A 254 -15.73 16.75 25.73
CA ASP A 254 -14.47 16.51 26.46
C ASP A 254 -13.25 16.65 25.54
N LEU A 255 -13.42 16.39 24.24
CA LEU A 255 -12.38 16.61 23.22
C LEU A 255 -12.08 18.10 23.04
N ILE A 256 -13.10 18.97 23.00
CA ILE A 256 -12.89 20.41 22.76
C ILE A 256 -12.56 21.22 24.02
N ALA A 257 -12.78 20.67 25.21
CA ALA A 257 -12.59 21.38 26.49
C ALA A 257 -11.13 21.72 26.87
N PRO A 258 -10.13 20.83 26.69
CA PRO A 258 -8.78 21.09 27.23
C PRO A 258 -8.04 22.17 26.45
N ARG A 259 -7.42 23.08 27.22
CA ARG A 259 -6.58 24.20 26.74
C ARG A 259 -5.09 24.03 26.98
N SER A 260 -4.70 22.89 27.57
CA SER A 260 -3.30 22.55 27.87
C SER A 260 -3.08 21.04 27.92
N GLU A 261 -1.85 20.59 27.72
CA GLU A 261 -1.49 19.16 27.82
C GLU A 261 -1.82 18.57 29.19
N LYS A 262 -1.63 19.35 30.26
CA LYS A 262 -2.01 18.94 31.62
C LYS A 262 -3.52 18.69 31.74
N GLN A 263 -4.35 19.49 31.08
CA GLN A 263 -5.80 19.27 31.06
C GLN A 263 -6.17 18.03 30.23
N ILE A 264 -5.49 17.78 29.11
CA ILE A 264 -5.65 16.54 28.32
C ILE A 264 -5.39 15.32 29.24
N GLN A 265 -4.23 15.28 29.90
CA GLN A 265 -3.87 14.19 30.81
C GLN A 265 -4.89 14.02 31.96
N THR A 266 -5.41 15.14 32.48
CA THR A 266 -6.42 15.12 33.56
C THR A 266 -7.74 14.50 33.09
N ILE A 267 -8.18 14.81 31.88
CA ILE A 267 -9.41 14.26 31.29
C ILE A 267 -9.25 12.76 31.03
N TYR A 268 -8.16 12.33 30.41
CA TYR A 268 -7.89 10.90 30.19
C TYR A 268 -7.80 10.11 31.50
N LYS A 269 -7.13 10.67 32.52
CA LYS A 269 -7.09 10.05 33.85
C LYS A 269 -8.49 9.88 34.43
N LYS A 270 -9.36 10.89 34.32
CA LYS A 270 -10.73 10.83 34.82
C LYS A 270 -11.55 9.76 34.08
N CYS A 271 -11.45 9.69 32.75
CA CYS A 271 -12.17 8.71 31.93
C CYS A 271 -11.71 7.28 32.24
N ALA A 272 -10.39 7.04 32.27
CA ALA A 272 -9.83 5.73 32.58
C ALA A 272 -10.22 5.24 33.98
N GLN A 273 -10.24 6.15 34.97
CA GLN A 273 -10.70 5.84 36.33
C GLN A 273 -12.20 5.50 36.37
N ALA A 274 -13.04 6.21 35.61
CA ALA A 274 -14.47 5.95 35.54
C ALA A 274 -14.78 4.58 34.88
N ALA A 275 -13.98 4.18 33.88
CA ALA A 275 -14.11 2.89 33.19
C ALA A 275 -13.34 1.74 33.88
N ASN A 276 -12.66 2.00 35.01
CA ASN A 276 -11.82 1.02 35.71
C ASN A 276 -10.75 0.35 34.82
N ILE A 277 -10.08 1.15 33.98
CA ILE A 277 -8.96 0.70 33.13
C ILE A 277 -7.67 1.45 33.48
N SER A 278 -6.55 1.00 32.90
CA SER A 278 -5.25 1.66 33.07
C SER A 278 -5.25 3.07 32.48
N VAL A 279 -4.69 4.03 33.23
CA VAL A 279 -4.48 5.40 32.77
C VAL A 279 -3.37 5.39 31.70
N PRO A 280 -3.61 5.92 30.49
CA PRO A 280 -2.57 5.97 29.48
C PRO A 280 -1.39 6.85 29.94
N ALA A 281 -0.18 6.50 29.48
CA ALA A 281 0.99 7.33 29.70
C ALA A 281 0.76 8.76 29.16
N PRO A 282 1.36 9.81 29.74
CA PRO A 282 1.17 11.20 29.31
C PRO A 282 1.34 11.42 27.80
N GLU A 283 2.36 10.81 27.21
CA GLU A 283 2.67 10.90 25.78
C GLU A 283 1.59 10.20 24.94
N THR A 284 1.11 9.04 25.40
CA THR A 284 0.01 8.31 24.77
C THR A 284 -1.29 9.11 24.82
N ALA A 285 -1.61 9.74 25.95
CA ALA A 285 -2.82 10.57 26.07
C ALA A 285 -2.81 11.76 25.11
N VAL A 286 -1.66 12.43 24.95
CA VAL A 286 -1.50 13.52 23.99
C VAL A 286 -1.59 13.01 22.54
N ARG A 287 -1.00 11.83 22.25
CA ARG A 287 -1.09 11.19 20.93
C ARG A 287 -2.52 10.83 20.55
N LEU A 288 -3.25 10.15 21.44
CA LEU A 288 -4.65 9.78 21.25
C LEU A 288 -5.53 11.02 21.08
N PHE A 289 -5.34 12.05 21.91
CA PHE A 289 -6.03 13.32 21.79
C PHE A 289 -5.81 13.96 20.41
N ALA A 290 -4.57 13.99 19.94
CA ALA A 290 -4.25 14.56 18.65
C ALA A 290 -4.81 13.72 17.49
N GLY A 291 -4.72 12.39 17.54
CA GLY A 291 -5.31 11.49 16.55
C GLY A 291 -6.83 11.66 16.46
N GLN A 292 -7.51 11.72 17.61
CA GLN A 292 -8.95 11.95 17.66
C GLN A 292 -9.33 13.35 17.14
N SER A 293 -8.53 14.37 17.47
CA SER A 293 -8.71 15.73 16.95
C SER A 293 -8.53 15.79 15.42
N THR A 294 -7.56 15.05 14.87
CA THR A 294 -7.37 14.90 13.41
C THR A 294 -8.60 14.28 12.77
N MET A 295 -9.07 13.14 13.29
CA MET A 295 -10.27 12.47 12.75
C MET A 295 -11.52 13.36 12.85
N PHE A 296 -11.66 14.10 13.95
CA PHE A 296 -12.75 15.06 14.10
C PHE A 296 -12.65 16.21 13.10
N MET A 297 -11.45 16.70 12.80
CA MET A 297 -11.24 17.72 11.77
C MET A 297 -11.58 17.20 10.36
N HIS A 298 -11.26 15.95 10.02
CA HIS A 298 -11.72 15.34 8.76
C HIS A 298 -13.25 15.22 8.71
N PHE A 299 -13.88 14.78 9.79
CA PHE A 299 -15.34 14.75 9.89
C PHE A 299 -15.95 16.15 9.68
N LEU A 300 -15.42 17.20 10.30
CA LEU A 300 -15.95 18.56 10.12
C LEU A 300 -15.76 19.11 8.69
N ASN A 301 -14.72 18.68 7.98
CA ASN A 301 -14.47 19.14 6.61
C ASN A 301 -15.20 18.31 5.54
N HIS A 302 -15.45 17.02 5.79
CA HIS A 302 -15.94 16.08 4.77
C HIS A 302 -17.18 15.28 5.18
N GLY A 303 -17.30 14.94 6.46
CA GLY A 303 -18.49 14.28 7.00
C GLY A 303 -19.78 15.07 6.72
N GLU A 304 -20.90 14.36 6.62
CA GLU A 304 -22.21 14.95 6.30
C GLU A 304 -22.18 15.78 5.01
N GLY A 305 -21.38 15.37 4.02
CA GLY A 305 -21.21 16.10 2.75
C GLY A 305 -20.51 17.45 2.90
N GLY A 306 -19.64 17.59 3.91
CA GLY A 306 -18.90 18.83 4.17
C GLY A 306 -19.73 19.95 4.79
N LYS A 307 -20.91 19.63 5.36
CA LYS A 307 -21.85 20.58 5.99
C LYS A 307 -21.17 21.55 6.97
N TYR A 308 -20.17 21.10 7.72
CA TYR A 308 -19.50 21.88 8.78
C TYR A 308 -18.26 22.66 8.31
N ARG A 309 -17.81 22.47 7.05
CA ARG A 309 -16.53 22.99 6.53
C ARG A 309 -16.41 24.50 6.69
N ALA A 310 -17.42 25.25 6.26
CA ALA A 310 -17.38 26.71 6.34
C ALA A 310 -17.35 27.21 7.80
N GLY A 311 -18.13 26.57 8.68
CA GLY A 311 -18.20 26.92 10.09
C GLY A 311 -16.88 26.65 10.83
N VAL A 312 -16.28 25.47 10.63
CA VAL A 312 -15.00 25.15 11.28
C VAL A 312 -13.87 26.06 10.78
N ARG A 313 -13.84 26.41 9.48
CA ARG A 313 -12.90 27.41 8.96
C ARG A 313 -13.11 28.78 9.60
N GLY A 314 -14.36 29.24 9.70
CA GLY A 314 -14.70 30.51 10.36
C GLY A 314 -14.29 30.57 11.83
N TYR A 315 -14.40 29.45 12.55
CA TYR A 315 -14.02 29.34 13.96
C TYR A 315 -12.53 29.64 14.22
N LEU A 316 -11.65 29.49 13.22
CA LEU A 316 -10.24 29.89 13.34
C LEU A 316 -10.07 31.35 13.80
N THR A 317 -10.97 32.25 13.41
CA THR A 317 -10.90 33.66 13.84
C THR A 317 -11.01 33.81 15.37
N HIS A 318 -11.88 33.02 16.01
CA HIS A 318 -12.03 32.98 17.46
C HIS A 318 -10.80 32.36 18.14
N VAL A 319 -10.29 31.27 17.57
CA VAL A 319 -9.06 30.61 18.05
C VAL A 319 -7.89 31.59 18.02
N LEU A 320 -7.72 32.31 16.91
CA LEU A 320 -6.61 33.26 16.76
C LEU A 320 -6.79 34.52 17.63
N ALA A 321 -8.02 34.92 17.94
CA ALA A 321 -8.32 36.03 18.84
C ALA A 321 -8.27 35.65 20.33
N ASP A 322 -7.99 34.40 20.69
CA ASP A 322 -8.07 33.86 22.07
C ASP A 322 -9.48 34.03 22.69
N THR A 323 -10.50 33.96 21.83
CA THR A 323 -11.93 34.01 22.18
C THR A 323 -12.65 32.72 21.81
N GLY A 324 -11.89 31.63 21.62
CA GLY A 324 -12.44 30.30 21.40
C GLY A 324 -13.18 29.73 22.61
N GLY A 325 -13.72 28.53 22.44
CA GLY A 325 -14.45 27.76 23.44
C GLY A 325 -15.66 27.06 22.81
N GLU A 326 -16.41 26.31 23.63
CA GLU A 326 -17.59 25.54 23.19
C GLU A 326 -18.65 26.45 22.54
N GLU A 327 -19.02 27.57 23.16
CA GLU A 327 -20.09 28.43 22.65
C GLU A 327 -19.74 29.07 21.29
N PRO A 328 -18.58 29.74 21.09
CA PRO A 328 -18.21 30.25 19.76
C PRO A 328 -18.04 29.16 18.71
N PHE A 329 -17.58 27.95 19.10
CA PHE A 329 -17.47 26.81 18.20
C PHE A 329 -18.83 26.33 17.69
N LEU A 330 -19.77 26.07 18.60
CA LEU A 330 -21.12 25.61 18.25
C LEU A 330 -21.89 26.67 17.47
N ALA A 331 -21.70 27.95 17.81
CA ALA A 331 -22.25 29.07 17.05
C ALA A 331 -21.73 29.11 15.60
N ALA A 332 -20.42 28.90 15.40
CA ALA A 332 -19.82 28.86 14.06
C ALA A 332 -20.34 27.69 13.22
N LEU A 333 -20.61 26.55 13.84
CA LEU A 333 -21.15 25.36 13.16
C LEU A 333 -22.68 25.37 12.99
N ASN A 334 -23.40 26.26 13.67
CA ASN A 334 -24.85 26.30 13.72
C ASN A 334 -25.46 24.93 14.11
N THR A 335 -24.93 24.33 15.19
CA THR A 335 -25.35 23.03 15.71
C THR A 335 -25.25 22.99 17.23
N ASP A 336 -25.83 21.99 17.87
CA ASP A 336 -25.57 21.66 19.28
C ASP A 336 -24.55 20.51 19.42
N ILE A 337 -23.99 20.40 20.63
CA ILE A 337 -22.93 19.44 20.95
C ILE A 337 -23.40 17.98 20.88
N ALA A 338 -24.66 17.68 21.22
CA ALA A 338 -25.17 16.32 21.28
C ALA A 338 -25.41 15.77 19.88
N HIS A 339 -25.95 16.61 18.98
CA HIS A 339 -26.07 16.27 17.56
C HIS A 339 -24.69 16.00 16.94
N LEU A 340 -23.71 16.87 17.22
CA LEU A 340 -22.36 16.75 16.68
C LEU A 340 -21.65 15.48 17.17
N ASP A 341 -21.78 15.16 18.46
CA ASP A 341 -21.24 13.94 19.08
C ASP A 341 -21.84 12.68 18.46
N SER A 342 -23.17 12.65 18.27
CA SER A 342 -23.85 11.52 17.62
C SER A 342 -23.39 11.31 16.18
N GLN A 343 -23.25 12.37 15.39
CA GLN A 343 -22.80 12.25 14.00
C GLN A 343 -21.34 11.83 13.89
N PHE A 344 -20.46 12.35 14.74
CA PHE A 344 -19.07 11.93 14.77
C PHE A 344 -18.93 10.47 15.23
N GLY A 345 -19.72 10.03 16.22
CA GLY A 345 -19.78 8.62 16.61
C GLY A 345 -20.24 7.70 15.49
N ASN A 346 -21.25 8.12 14.70
CA ASN A 346 -21.71 7.38 13.53
C ASN A 346 -20.62 7.32 12.44
N TYR A 347 -19.92 8.43 12.19
CA TYR A 347 -18.79 8.50 11.26
C TYR A 347 -17.71 7.47 11.60
N LEU A 348 -17.30 7.38 12.87
CA LEU A 348 -16.31 6.40 13.31
C LEU A 348 -16.83 4.96 13.31
N THR A 349 -18.11 4.77 13.62
CA THR A 349 -18.74 3.44 13.60
C THR A 349 -18.75 2.83 12.20
N ARG A 350 -19.02 3.65 11.17
CA ARG A 350 -18.97 3.23 9.77
C ARG A 350 -17.56 2.79 9.36
N LEU A 351 -16.54 3.56 9.73
CA LEU A 351 -15.14 3.19 9.49
C LEU A 351 -14.77 1.90 10.22
N ALA A 352 -15.17 1.74 11.49
CA ALA A 352 -14.95 0.51 12.25
C ALA A 352 -15.69 -0.70 11.67
N ALA A 353 -16.80 -0.49 10.95
CA ALA A 353 -17.52 -1.53 10.23
C ALA A 353 -16.88 -1.89 8.87
N GLY A 354 -15.72 -1.30 8.53
CA GLY A 354 -14.98 -1.58 7.30
C GLY A 354 -15.42 -0.76 6.09
N GLU A 355 -16.27 0.26 6.26
CA GLU A 355 -16.50 1.22 5.17
C GLU A 355 -15.21 1.97 4.84
N SER A 356 -14.93 2.15 3.55
CA SER A 356 -13.74 2.89 3.12
C SER A 356 -13.85 4.36 3.54
N LEU A 357 -12.70 4.96 3.80
CA LEU A 357 -12.60 6.34 4.24
C LEU A 357 -13.17 7.33 3.21
N GLU A 358 -12.96 7.06 1.92
CA GLU A 358 -13.51 7.82 0.79
C GLU A 358 -15.04 7.79 0.80
N SER A 359 -15.62 6.59 1.02
CA SER A 359 -17.07 6.39 1.13
C SER A 359 -17.66 7.19 2.30
N VAL A 360 -17.03 7.10 3.48
CA VAL A 360 -17.52 7.80 4.68
C VAL A 360 -17.36 9.32 4.54
N MET A 361 -16.27 9.79 3.91
CA MET A 361 -16.02 11.21 3.64
C MET A 361 -16.86 11.78 2.49
N GLY A 362 -17.55 10.93 1.71
CA GLY A 362 -18.29 11.35 0.52
C GLY A 362 -17.41 12.03 -0.52
N VAL A 363 -16.10 11.77 -0.48
CA VAL A 363 -15.14 12.25 -1.46
C VAL A 363 -15.14 11.18 -2.54
N THR A 364 -15.83 11.46 -3.66
CA THR A 364 -15.47 10.82 -4.91
C THR A 364 -14.08 11.34 -5.24
N VAL A 365 -13.06 10.68 -4.71
CA VAL A 365 -11.80 10.63 -5.41
C VAL A 365 -12.24 10.05 -6.75
N GLU A 366 -12.32 10.86 -7.81
CA GLU A 366 -12.18 10.31 -9.16
C GLU A 366 -10.99 9.40 -9.01
N ALA A 367 -11.25 8.08 -8.93
CA ALA A 367 -10.32 7.14 -8.36
C ALA A 367 -9.00 7.52 -8.96
N ALA A 368 -8.09 8.06 -8.13
CA ALA A 368 -6.73 8.16 -8.55
C ALA A 368 -6.47 6.69 -8.80
N ALA A 369 -6.48 6.30 -10.08
CA ALA A 369 -6.11 5.00 -10.56
C ALA A 369 -5.02 4.55 -9.62
N ALA A 370 -5.08 3.35 -9.04
CA ALA A 370 -4.04 2.91 -8.13
C ALA A 370 -2.72 2.89 -8.91
N ILE A 371 -2.09 4.06 -9.03
CA ILE A 371 -0.84 4.32 -9.70
C ILE A 371 0.15 3.76 -8.69
N HIS A 372 1.08 3.00 -9.21
CA HIS A 372 2.15 2.37 -8.47
C HIS A 372 3.42 3.20 -8.71
N PRO A 373 3.49 4.47 -8.24
CA PRO A 373 4.58 5.38 -8.57
C PRO A 373 5.94 4.85 -8.11
N GLU A 374 5.97 3.98 -7.11
CA GLU A 374 7.16 3.28 -6.64
C GLU A 374 7.83 2.42 -7.74
N LEU A 375 7.07 1.98 -8.75
CA LEU A 375 7.60 1.25 -9.90
C LEU A 375 8.27 2.18 -10.93
N ILE A 376 7.97 3.48 -10.92
CA ILE A 376 8.56 4.45 -11.87
C ILE A 376 10.08 4.41 -11.75
N TYR A 377 10.74 4.21 -12.89
CA TYR A 377 12.19 4.23 -12.99
C TYR A 377 12.66 5.40 -13.85
N THR A 378 13.33 6.36 -13.21
CA THR A 378 13.95 7.48 -13.92
C THR A 378 15.41 7.16 -14.22
N ALA A 379 15.74 6.98 -15.48
CA ALA A 379 17.11 6.70 -15.91
C ALA A 379 18.08 7.84 -15.56
N ARG A 380 19.08 7.52 -14.73
CA ARG A 380 20.05 8.51 -14.20
C ARG A 380 21.30 8.66 -15.06
N THR A 381 21.71 7.60 -15.76
CA THR A 381 22.90 7.57 -16.60
C THR A 381 22.57 7.86 -18.07
N ALA A 382 23.56 8.32 -18.84
CA ALA A 382 23.43 8.50 -20.29
C ALA A 382 22.99 7.20 -20.98
N GLU A 383 23.61 6.09 -20.59
CA GLU A 383 23.27 4.76 -21.06
C GLU A 383 21.82 4.37 -20.74
N GLY A 384 21.36 4.63 -19.50
CA GLY A 384 19.97 4.34 -19.11
C GLY A 384 18.97 5.20 -19.89
N ARG A 385 19.30 6.46 -20.19
CA ARG A 385 18.46 7.34 -21.02
C ARG A 385 18.42 6.86 -22.47
N LEU A 386 19.57 6.47 -23.03
CA LEU A 386 19.65 5.84 -24.34
C LEU A 386 18.83 4.54 -24.37
N ALA A 387 18.94 3.69 -23.35
CA ALA A 387 18.14 2.48 -23.21
C ALA A 387 16.63 2.77 -23.17
N ALA A 388 16.20 3.77 -22.39
CA ALA A 388 14.80 4.20 -22.33
C ALA A 388 14.27 4.58 -23.72
N ALA A 389 15.01 5.38 -24.46
CA ALA A 389 14.64 5.76 -25.83
C ALA A 389 14.61 4.56 -26.79
N VAL A 390 15.59 3.65 -26.72
CA VAL A 390 15.57 2.41 -27.51
C VAL A 390 14.37 1.52 -27.14
N GLY A 391 13.99 1.49 -25.85
CA GLY A 391 12.78 0.81 -25.36
C GLY A 391 11.50 1.35 -26.01
N ARG A 392 11.34 2.69 -26.03
CA ARG A 392 10.22 3.37 -26.72
C ARG A 392 10.21 3.10 -28.21
N ALA A 393 11.38 3.17 -28.86
CA ALA A 393 11.48 2.85 -30.29
C ALA A 393 11.06 1.39 -30.56
N ARG A 394 11.40 0.47 -29.66
CA ARG A 394 10.99 -0.94 -29.76
C ARG A 394 9.49 -1.15 -29.54
N SER A 395 8.83 -0.34 -28.72
CA SER A 395 7.37 -0.39 -28.54
C SER A 395 6.60 0.21 -29.73
N GLY A 396 7.27 1.02 -30.58
CA GLY A 396 6.70 1.67 -31.75
C GLY A 396 6.59 3.19 -31.61
N ASP A 397 6.91 3.73 -30.43
CA ASP A 397 6.94 5.17 -30.14
C ASP A 397 8.28 5.79 -30.57
N TYR A 398 8.46 5.97 -31.88
CA TYR A 398 9.69 6.54 -32.44
C TYR A 398 9.82 8.03 -32.12
N GLU A 399 8.72 8.77 -32.12
CA GLU A 399 8.68 10.19 -31.79
C GLU A 399 9.04 10.45 -30.32
N GLY A 400 8.44 9.70 -29.39
CA GLY A 400 8.79 9.80 -27.97
C GLY A 400 10.18 9.27 -27.66
N ALA A 401 10.75 8.39 -28.49
CA ALA A 401 12.16 8.00 -28.42
C ALA A 401 13.10 9.13 -28.88
N ILE A 402 12.75 9.85 -29.96
CA ILE A 402 13.48 11.02 -30.46
C ILE A 402 13.53 12.10 -29.37
N GLU A 403 12.37 12.47 -28.80
CA GLU A 403 12.28 13.46 -27.72
C GLU A 403 13.14 13.06 -26.51
N ALA A 404 13.09 11.78 -26.11
CA ALA A 404 13.90 11.27 -25.01
C ALA A 404 15.41 11.38 -25.26
N LEU A 405 15.87 11.16 -26.49
CA LEU A 405 17.29 11.33 -26.86
C LEU A 405 17.69 12.80 -26.94
N GLU A 406 16.81 13.70 -27.42
CA GLU A 406 17.07 15.15 -27.40
C GLU A 406 17.26 15.64 -25.96
N VAL A 407 16.38 15.23 -25.04
CA VAL A 407 16.52 15.53 -23.61
C VAL A 407 17.80 14.91 -23.03
N ALA A 408 18.20 13.72 -23.48
CA ALA A 408 19.45 13.10 -23.07
C ALA A 408 20.67 13.92 -23.54
N LEU A 409 20.67 14.43 -24.78
CA LEU A 409 21.75 15.28 -25.32
C LEU A 409 21.90 16.61 -24.56
N GLU A 410 20.81 17.13 -23.99
CA GLU A 410 20.87 18.33 -23.14
C GLU A 410 21.47 18.04 -21.76
N LYS A 411 21.25 16.84 -21.22
CA LYS A 411 21.65 16.44 -19.86
C LYS A 411 23.05 15.82 -19.79
N ASP A 412 23.42 15.04 -20.79
CA ASP A 412 24.68 14.30 -20.86
C ASP A 412 25.72 15.14 -21.60
N GLY A 413 26.50 15.91 -20.82
CA GLY A 413 27.59 16.74 -21.34
C GLY A 413 28.64 15.94 -22.15
N ASP A 414 29.52 16.66 -22.87
CA ASP A 414 30.45 16.15 -23.88
C ASP A 414 31.13 14.79 -23.56
N GLY A 415 31.17 13.87 -24.53
CA GLY A 415 31.84 12.57 -24.40
C GLY A 415 31.38 11.52 -25.41
N ALA A 416 31.85 10.27 -25.25
CA ALA A 416 31.53 9.15 -26.13
C ALA A 416 30.03 8.78 -26.11
N ASP A 417 29.36 8.96 -24.99
CA ASP A 417 27.91 8.72 -24.85
C ASP A 417 27.10 9.70 -25.70
N ARG A 418 27.56 10.95 -25.81
CA ARG A 418 26.93 11.98 -26.66
C ARG A 418 26.94 11.56 -28.12
N GLU A 419 28.11 11.13 -28.63
CA GLU A 419 28.21 10.67 -30.03
C GLU A 419 27.29 9.46 -30.29
N ARG A 420 27.16 8.56 -29.32
CA ARG A 420 26.26 7.40 -29.43
C ARG A 420 24.79 7.83 -29.48
N ILE A 421 24.38 8.75 -28.61
CA ILE A 421 23.01 9.32 -28.58
C ILE A 421 22.72 10.05 -29.90
N GLU A 422 23.64 10.87 -30.41
CA GLU A 422 23.50 11.57 -31.69
C GLU A 422 23.33 10.59 -32.87
N ARG A 423 24.09 9.48 -32.88
CA ARG A 423 23.93 8.41 -33.88
C ARG A 423 22.56 7.76 -33.79
N GLU A 424 22.08 7.45 -32.58
CA GLU A 424 20.78 6.80 -32.40
C GLU A 424 19.62 7.73 -32.78
N LEU A 425 19.73 9.02 -32.47
CA LEU A 425 18.78 10.06 -32.87
C LEU A 425 18.69 10.16 -34.41
N ALA A 426 19.84 10.16 -35.10
CA ALA A 426 19.89 10.16 -36.55
C ALA A 426 19.24 8.90 -37.16
N ARG A 427 19.38 7.72 -36.53
CA ARG A 427 18.74 6.47 -36.96
C ARG A 427 17.22 6.55 -36.84
N LEU A 428 16.71 7.07 -35.73
CA LEU A 428 15.27 7.23 -35.52
C LEU A 428 14.65 8.23 -36.48
N HIS A 429 15.28 9.38 -36.73
CA HIS A 429 14.80 10.32 -37.75
C HIS A 429 14.74 9.69 -39.14
N ALA A 430 15.76 8.93 -39.54
CA ALA A 430 15.76 8.24 -40.83
C ALA A 430 14.68 7.17 -40.91
N LEU A 431 14.41 6.46 -39.80
CA LEU A 431 13.34 5.47 -39.72
C LEU A 431 11.95 6.11 -39.83
N VAL A 432 11.69 7.19 -39.09
CA VAL A 432 10.43 7.95 -39.14
C VAL A 432 10.20 8.48 -40.56
N ALA A 433 11.21 9.10 -41.18
CA ALA A 433 11.10 9.58 -42.56
C ALA A 433 10.77 8.47 -43.57
N ALA A 434 11.39 7.29 -43.42
CA ALA A 434 11.11 6.13 -44.28
C ALA A 434 9.72 5.53 -44.04
N ARG A 435 9.27 5.47 -42.77
CA ARG A 435 7.91 5.05 -42.37
C ARG A 435 6.86 5.94 -43.01
N ASP A 436 7.02 7.25 -42.87
CA ASP A 436 6.04 8.24 -43.33
C ASP A 436 5.98 8.27 -44.85
N SER A 437 7.13 8.30 -45.53
CA SER A 437 7.22 8.19 -47.00
C SER A 437 6.54 6.92 -47.53
N TYR A 438 6.66 5.81 -46.81
CA TYR A 438 6.00 4.56 -47.18
C TYR A 438 4.47 4.67 -47.04
N PHE A 439 3.95 5.18 -45.93
CA PHE A 439 2.50 5.33 -45.74
C PHE A 439 1.89 6.35 -46.71
N GLU A 440 2.58 7.46 -46.96
CA GLU A 440 2.20 8.44 -47.98
C GLU A 440 2.12 7.80 -49.38
N SER A 441 3.07 6.92 -49.73
CA SER A 441 3.03 6.19 -51.01
C SER A 441 1.84 5.24 -51.15
N LEU A 442 1.23 4.85 -50.03
CA LEU A 442 0.02 4.02 -50.00
C LEU A 442 -1.27 4.84 -49.98
N ALA A 443 -1.20 6.13 -49.63
CA ALA A 443 -2.36 7.01 -49.54
C ALA A 443 -3.08 7.09 -50.90
N GLY A 444 -4.39 6.83 -50.89
CA GLY A 444 -5.21 6.78 -52.10
C GLY A 444 -5.00 5.53 -52.98
N GLY A 445 -4.14 4.59 -52.55
CA GLY A 445 -3.90 3.32 -53.23
C GLY A 445 -5.00 2.28 -53.03
N THR A 446 -4.97 1.20 -53.81
CA THR A 446 -5.88 0.06 -53.67
C THR A 446 -5.33 -1.05 -52.77
N LYS A 447 -4.04 -0.98 -52.40
CA LYS A 447 -3.37 -2.00 -51.57
C LYS A 447 -3.90 -1.95 -50.14
N LYS A 448 -4.29 -3.11 -49.60
CA LYS A 448 -4.60 -3.28 -48.18
C LYS A 448 -3.31 -3.54 -47.38
N VAL A 449 -3.19 -2.89 -46.24
CA VAL A 449 -2.20 -3.19 -45.21
C VAL A 449 -2.88 -3.92 -44.06
N ARG A 450 -2.13 -4.78 -43.37
CA ARG A 450 -2.57 -5.50 -42.17
C ARG A 450 -1.73 -4.98 -41.01
N ILE A 451 -2.38 -4.33 -40.05
CA ILE A 451 -1.77 -3.70 -38.88
C ILE A 451 -2.16 -4.54 -37.68
N GLU A 452 -1.16 -5.03 -36.94
CA GLU A 452 -1.35 -5.71 -35.66
C GLU A 452 -1.16 -4.67 -34.56
N THR A 453 -2.21 -4.43 -33.77
CA THR A 453 -2.23 -3.57 -32.57
C THR A 453 -2.44 -4.44 -31.33
N GLY A 454 -2.34 -3.85 -30.13
CA GLY A 454 -2.62 -4.57 -28.88
C GLY A 454 -4.04 -5.16 -28.80
N GLU A 455 -5.00 -4.56 -29.53
CA GLU A 455 -6.40 -5.00 -29.57
C GLU A 455 -6.68 -6.10 -30.60
N GLY A 456 -5.74 -6.36 -31.52
CA GLY A 456 -5.86 -7.39 -32.54
C GLY A 456 -5.32 -6.97 -33.90
N THR A 457 -5.81 -7.60 -34.96
CA THR A 457 -5.31 -7.38 -36.32
C THR A 457 -6.35 -6.73 -37.20
N THR A 458 -6.06 -5.54 -37.72
CA THR A 458 -6.94 -4.79 -38.63
C THR A 458 -6.36 -4.75 -40.04
N ALA A 459 -7.20 -4.98 -41.05
CA ALA A 459 -6.80 -4.89 -42.46
C ALA A 459 -7.59 -3.79 -43.20
N GLY A 460 -6.90 -2.78 -43.74
CA GLY A 460 -7.51 -1.62 -44.39
C GLY A 460 -6.65 -1.00 -45.48
N ARG A 461 -7.21 -0.06 -46.24
CA ARG A 461 -6.46 0.77 -47.21
C ARG A 461 -6.03 2.07 -46.54
N VAL A 462 -4.79 2.49 -46.73
CA VAL A 462 -4.31 3.76 -46.16
C VAL A 462 -4.98 4.93 -46.87
N LYS A 463 -5.64 5.79 -46.10
CA LYS A 463 -6.26 7.02 -46.59
C LYS A 463 -5.31 8.22 -46.43
N SER A 464 -4.75 8.38 -45.23
CA SER A 464 -3.87 9.48 -44.87
C SER A 464 -3.03 9.13 -43.64
N LEU A 465 -1.92 9.86 -43.46
CA LEU A 465 -1.15 9.96 -42.23
C LEU A 465 -0.99 11.46 -41.95
N ALA A 466 -1.49 11.93 -40.81
CA ALA A 466 -1.40 13.33 -40.40
C ALA A 466 -1.35 13.42 -38.88
N ASP A 467 -0.50 14.30 -38.34
CA ASP A 467 -0.39 14.59 -36.91
C ASP A 467 -0.24 13.32 -36.04
N GLY A 468 0.55 12.34 -36.50
CA GLY A 468 0.78 11.09 -35.79
C GLY A 468 -0.40 10.10 -35.84
N VAL A 469 -1.43 10.35 -36.65
CA VAL A 469 -2.61 9.48 -36.80
C VAL A 469 -2.66 8.88 -38.21
N LEU A 470 -2.69 7.54 -38.27
CA LEU A 470 -2.86 6.77 -39.49
C LEU A 470 -4.35 6.44 -39.70
N THR A 471 -4.95 7.04 -40.72
CA THR A 471 -6.35 6.74 -41.10
C THR A 471 -6.39 5.63 -42.14
N ILE A 472 -7.07 4.53 -41.82
CA ILE A 472 -7.28 3.40 -42.74
C ILE A 472 -8.77 3.14 -43.02
N THR A 473 -9.11 2.79 -44.26
CA THR A 473 -10.45 2.37 -44.66
C THR A 473 -10.57 0.84 -44.58
N VAL A 474 -11.27 0.33 -43.56
CA VAL A 474 -11.41 -1.12 -43.27
C VAL A 474 -12.52 -1.75 -44.12
N LYS A 475 -13.64 -1.05 -44.27
CA LYS A 475 -14.78 -1.40 -45.15
C LYS A 475 -15.22 -0.17 -45.94
N ARG A 476 -16.12 -0.35 -46.92
CA ARG A 476 -16.70 0.79 -47.65
C ARG A 476 -17.33 1.73 -46.61
N ASP A 477 -16.85 2.97 -46.57
CA ASP A 477 -17.31 4.03 -45.67
C ASP A 477 -17.08 3.79 -44.17
N VAL A 478 -16.16 2.88 -43.80
CA VAL A 478 -15.70 2.69 -42.41
C VAL A 478 -14.22 3.00 -42.31
N GLU A 479 -13.91 4.13 -41.69
CA GLU A 479 -12.56 4.60 -41.40
C GLU A 479 -12.21 4.27 -39.95
N LEU A 480 -10.96 3.85 -39.73
CA LEU A 480 -10.37 3.64 -38.43
C LEU A 480 -9.15 4.55 -38.32
N GLU A 481 -9.09 5.29 -37.24
CA GLU A 481 -7.95 6.11 -36.87
C GLU A 481 -7.09 5.32 -35.88
N LEU A 482 -5.81 5.21 -36.19
CA LEU A 482 -4.84 4.50 -35.35
C LEU A 482 -3.70 5.46 -35.03
N PRO A 483 -3.31 5.64 -33.76
CA PRO A 483 -2.03 6.26 -33.41
C PRO A 483 -0.89 5.57 -34.17
N ILE A 484 0.04 6.34 -34.74
CA ILE A 484 1.18 5.75 -35.46
C ILE A 484 2.07 4.93 -34.54
N THR A 485 2.06 5.24 -33.24
CA THR A 485 2.72 4.51 -32.16
C THR A 485 2.19 3.08 -31.98
N ASP A 486 0.96 2.78 -32.43
CA ASP A 486 0.39 1.43 -32.39
C ASP A 486 0.99 0.50 -33.46
N VAL A 487 1.74 1.05 -34.43
CA VAL A 487 2.39 0.29 -35.48
C VAL A 487 3.76 -0.17 -35.00
N SER A 488 3.78 -1.32 -34.31
CA SER A 488 5.03 -1.89 -33.78
C SER A 488 6.12 -2.11 -34.85
N PRO A 489 7.40 -2.15 -34.47
CA PRO A 489 8.49 -2.45 -35.41
C PRO A 489 8.29 -3.73 -36.23
N GLU A 490 7.74 -4.78 -35.61
CA GLU A 490 7.43 -6.05 -36.28
C GLU A 490 6.33 -5.87 -37.35
N THR A 491 5.25 -5.16 -36.98
CA THR A 491 4.17 -4.83 -37.91
C THR A 491 4.70 -4.00 -39.08
N LEU A 492 5.50 -2.97 -38.80
CA LEU A 492 6.09 -2.12 -39.84
C LEU A 492 7.02 -2.94 -40.75
N ASN A 493 7.90 -3.78 -40.19
CA ASN A 493 8.79 -4.65 -40.96
C ASN A 493 8.01 -5.61 -41.88
N LYS A 494 6.92 -6.22 -41.39
CA LYS A 494 6.03 -7.08 -42.21
C LYS A 494 5.36 -6.30 -43.36
N ILE A 495 4.87 -5.09 -43.08
CA ILE A 495 4.12 -4.30 -44.05
C ILE A 495 5.05 -3.75 -45.14
N VAL A 496 6.20 -3.18 -44.76
CA VAL A 496 7.12 -2.58 -45.73
C VAL A 496 7.96 -3.66 -46.43
N GLY A 497 8.39 -4.69 -45.69
CA GLY A 497 9.16 -5.81 -46.21
C GLY A 497 10.41 -5.37 -46.97
N LYS A 498 10.67 -5.98 -48.14
CA LYS A 498 11.81 -5.61 -49.01
C LYS A 498 11.66 -4.25 -49.70
N LYS A 499 10.55 -3.53 -49.52
CA LYS A 499 10.28 -2.28 -50.24
C LYS A 499 10.83 -1.04 -49.54
N VAL A 500 11.36 -1.13 -48.31
CA VAL A 500 12.00 0.02 -47.62
C VAL A 500 13.13 0.60 -48.45
N SER A 501 13.84 -0.22 -49.25
CA SER A 501 14.91 0.27 -50.15
C SER A 501 14.41 1.28 -51.19
N ASN A 502 13.11 1.40 -51.41
CA ASN A 502 12.51 2.41 -52.28
C ASN A 502 12.24 3.74 -51.57
N PHE A 503 12.31 3.75 -50.23
CA PHE A 503 11.91 4.87 -49.37
C PHE A 503 13.00 5.26 -48.34
N GLY A 504 14.15 4.56 -48.34
CA GLY A 504 15.27 4.83 -47.45
C GLY A 504 16.50 3.98 -47.79
N GLU A 505 17.62 4.28 -47.13
CA GLU A 505 18.86 3.52 -47.29
C GLU A 505 18.74 2.10 -46.70
N PRO A 506 19.48 1.10 -47.21
CA PRO A 506 19.38 -0.29 -46.74
C PRO A 506 19.59 -0.49 -45.23
N TRP A 507 20.39 0.36 -44.57
CA TRP A 507 20.63 0.26 -43.14
C TRP A 507 19.41 0.64 -42.29
N VAL A 508 18.49 1.46 -42.80
CA VAL A 508 17.26 1.84 -42.07
C VAL A 508 16.36 0.62 -41.89
N LEU A 509 16.24 -0.22 -42.93
CA LEU A 509 15.50 -1.49 -42.84
C LEU A 509 16.18 -2.46 -41.86
N ALA A 510 17.51 -2.47 -41.84
CA ALA A 510 18.25 -3.30 -40.90
C ALA A 510 18.05 -2.84 -39.46
N PHE A 511 18.06 -1.52 -39.21
CA PHE A 511 17.75 -0.94 -37.91
C PHE A 511 16.32 -1.26 -37.46
N LEU A 512 15.33 -1.16 -38.34
CA LEU A 512 13.95 -1.55 -38.05
C LEU A 512 13.84 -3.04 -37.67
N ARG A 513 14.52 -3.93 -38.41
CA ARG A 513 14.53 -5.37 -38.10
C ARG A 513 15.20 -5.67 -36.78
N LEU A 514 16.25 -4.93 -36.46
CA LEU A 514 16.98 -5.02 -35.20
C LEU A 514 16.08 -4.60 -34.03
N LEU A 515 15.34 -3.49 -34.15
CA LEU A 515 14.31 -3.10 -33.17
C LEU A 515 13.21 -4.18 -33.03
N ALA A 516 12.79 -4.79 -34.14
CA ALA A 516 11.84 -5.90 -34.15
C ALA A 516 12.40 -7.23 -33.58
N GLY A 517 13.71 -7.31 -33.30
CA GLY A 517 14.34 -8.49 -32.72
C GLY A 517 14.58 -9.64 -33.70
N HIS A 518 14.76 -9.37 -34.99
CA HIS A 518 15.13 -10.41 -35.96
C HIS A 518 16.63 -10.73 -35.91
N ASP A 519 16.96 -12.02 -35.79
CA ASP A 519 18.36 -12.50 -35.83
C ASP A 519 19.07 -12.20 -37.16
N ASP A 520 18.33 -12.08 -38.27
CA ASP A 520 18.86 -11.79 -39.60
C ASP A 520 18.74 -10.30 -39.99
N TRP A 521 18.73 -9.41 -39.00
CA TRP A 521 18.62 -7.96 -39.20
C TRP A 521 19.68 -7.39 -40.15
N ASP A 522 20.90 -7.94 -40.12
CA ASP A 522 22.04 -7.45 -40.90
C ASP A 522 22.01 -7.87 -42.40
N LYS A 523 21.07 -8.76 -42.75
CA LYS A 523 20.98 -9.38 -44.06
C LYS A 523 20.57 -8.37 -45.13
N GLY A 524 21.52 -8.08 -46.02
CA GLY A 524 21.36 -7.15 -47.13
C GLY A 524 21.96 -5.77 -46.89
N LEU A 525 22.60 -5.53 -45.74
CA LEU A 525 23.45 -4.36 -45.54
C LEU A 525 24.71 -4.46 -46.42
N PRO A 526 25.04 -3.43 -47.22
CA PRO A 526 26.31 -3.34 -47.92
C PRO A 526 27.50 -3.42 -46.95
N GLN A 527 28.59 -4.07 -47.35
CA GLN A 527 29.82 -4.12 -46.54
C GLN A 527 30.56 -2.77 -46.49
N ALA A 528 30.33 -1.88 -47.46
CA ALA A 528 31.04 -0.61 -47.62
C ALA A 528 30.24 0.64 -47.20
N SER A 529 29.07 0.49 -46.57
CA SER A 529 28.30 1.65 -46.09
C SER A 529 28.73 2.03 -44.68
N GLU A 530 29.22 3.25 -44.48
CA GLU A 530 29.63 3.77 -43.16
C GLU A 530 28.49 3.70 -42.12
N PRO A 531 27.24 4.15 -42.37
CA PRO A 531 26.15 3.99 -41.41
C PRO A 531 25.83 2.54 -41.06
N GLY A 532 25.96 1.64 -42.04
CA GLY A 532 25.76 0.21 -41.84
C GLY A 532 26.87 -0.45 -41.02
N ASN A 533 28.11 0.03 -41.12
CA ASN A 533 29.22 -0.46 -40.31
C ASN A 533 29.09 0.01 -38.86
N LEU A 534 28.72 1.28 -38.64
CA LEU A 534 28.41 1.81 -37.32
C LEU A 534 27.22 1.07 -36.67
N LEU A 535 26.18 0.74 -37.46
CA LEU A 535 25.09 -0.08 -36.95
C LEU A 535 25.56 -1.47 -36.51
N ARG A 536 26.47 -2.13 -37.25
CA ARG A 536 27.04 -3.43 -36.83
C ARG A 536 27.91 -3.36 -35.58
N GLU A 537 28.70 -2.30 -35.45
CA GLU A 537 29.50 -2.05 -34.26
C GLU A 537 28.59 -1.89 -33.03
N ASP A 538 27.55 -1.07 -33.16
CA ASP A 538 26.60 -0.76 -32.10
C ASP A 538 25.62 -1.91 -31.78
N ALA A 539 25.28 -2.76 -32.77
CA ALA A 539 24.28 -3.82 -32.68
C ALA A 539 24.76 -5.13 -32.02
N GLY A 540 26.02 -5.22 -31.60
CA GLY A 540 26.55 -6.38 -30.88
C GLY A 540 25.89 -6.59 -29.51
N ALA A 541 26.67 -7.00 -28.51
CA ALA A 541 26.15 -7.23 -27.16
C ALA A 541 25.51 -5.98 -26.52
N ASP A 542 25.84 -4.78 -27.00
CA ASP A 542 25.36 -3.52 -26.42
C ASP A 542 23.91 -3.19 -26.76
N LEU A 543 23.46 -3.38 -28.02
CA LEU A 543 22.08 -3.02 -28.35
C LEU A 543 21.06 -4.00 -27.77
N GLU A 544 21.34 -5.31 -27.78
CA GLU A 544 20.46 -6.29 -27.13
C GLU A 544 20.31 -5.98 -25.64
N ARG A 545 21.41 -5.59 -24.99
CA ARG A 545 21.42 -5.14 -23.59
C ARG A 545 20.61 -3.86 -23.39
N LEU A 546 20.78 -2.85 -24.25
CA LEU A 546 20.00 -1.60 -24.21
C LEU A 546 18.51 -1.85 -24.45
N VAL A 547 18.17 -2.79 -25.33
CA VAL A 547 16.80 -3.24 -25.57
C VAL A 547 16.21 -3.90 -24.34
N ARG A 548 16.95 -4.81 -23.68
CA ARG A 548 16.49 -5.44 -22.42
C ARG A 548 16.28 -4.39 -21.34
N TYR A 549 17.21 -3.45 -21.20
CA TYR A 549 17.13 -2.33 -20.28
C TYR A 549 15.91 -1.45 -20.58
N GLY A 550 15.75 -0.96 -21.81
CA GLY A 550 14.61 -0.15 -22.22
C GLY A 550 13.28 -0.86 -22.02
N HIS A 551 13.20 -2.15 -22.35
CA HIS A 551 11.99 -2.95 -22.12
C HIS A 551 11.59 -3.00 -20.64
N ALA A 552 12.57 -3.18 -19.75
CA ALA A 552 12.33 -3.16 -18.31
C ALA A 552 11.79 -1.81 -17.83
N ILE A 553 12.36 -0.69 -18.30
CA ILE A 553 11.87 0.65 -17.95
C ILE A 553 10.41 0.83 -18.40
N GLU A 554 10.10 0.49 -19.65
CA GLU A 554 8.76 0.66 -20.21
C GLU A 554 7.73 -0.20 -19.49
N ARG A 555 8.05 -1.46 -19.14
CA ARG A 555 7.17 -2.31 -18.33
C ARG A 555 6.91 -1.75 -16.94
N LEU A 556 7.96 -1.26 -16.29
CA LEU A 556 7.84 -0.63 -14.99
C LEU A 556 6.95 0.63 -15.05
N HIS A 557 7.10 1.47 -16.07
CA HIS A 557 6.22 2.61 -16.29
C HIS A 557 4.78 2.21 -16.63
N GLU A 558 4.57 1.21 -17.48
CA GLU A 558 3.26 0.69 -17.82
C GLU A 558 2.52 0.23 -16.54
N TRP A 559 3.18 -0.55 -15.68
CA TRP A 559 2.59 -1.02 -14.43
C TRP A 559 2.49 0.05 -13.36
N ALA A 560 3.35 1.07 -13.40
CA ALA A 560 3.18 2.25 -12.56
C ALA A 560 1.85 2.96 -12.84
N MET A 561 1.33 2.86 -14.06
CA MET A 561 0.12 3.58 -14.49
C MET A 561 -1.12 2.68 -14.61
N ILE A 562 -0.97 1.36 -14.49
CA ILE A 562 -2.09 0.43 -14.65
C ILE A 562 -2.96 0.40 -13.38
N GLU A 563 -4.27 0.48 -13.55
CA GLU A 563 -5.20 0.17 -12.46
C GLU A 563 -5.13 -1.32 -12.10
N MET A 564 -5.30 -1.62 -10.81
CA MET A 564 -5.40 -3.00 -10.34
C MET A 564 -6.55 -3.71 -11.08
N PRO A 565 -6.30 -4.79 -11.84
CA PRO A 565 -7.36 -5.44 -12.59
C PRO A 565 -8.52 -5.89 -11.69
N GLU A 566 -9.76 -5.72 -12.14
CA GLU A 566 -10.94 -6.06 -11.33
C GLU A 566 -11.13 -7.57 -11.14
N ASN A 567 -10.75 -8.36 -12.14
CA ASN A 567 -10.97 -9.80 -12.15
C ASN A 567 -9.71 -10.59 -11.83
N THR A 568 -9.90 -11.74 -11.18
CA THR A 568 -8.81 -12.61 -10.71
C THR A 568 -7.94 -13.16 -11.84
N ARG A 569 -8.50 -13.39 -13.04
CA ARG A 569 -7.75 -13.92 -14.19
C ARG A 569 -6.68 -12.93 -14.65
N ASP A 570 -7.04 -11.66 -14.76
CA ASP A 570 -6.12 -10.62 -15.21
C ASP A 570 -5.10 -10.26 -14.13
N ARG A 571 -5.48 -10.31 -12.83
CA ARG A 571 -4.52 -10.23 -11.71
C ARG A 571 -3.46 -11.32 -11.77
N LYS A 572 -3.87 -12.59 -11.97
CA LYS A 572 -2.95 -13.73 -12.12
C LYS A 572 -2.07 -13.60 -13.36
N LYS A 573 -2.61 -13.08 -14.48
CA LYS A 573 -1.82 -12.80 -15.69
C LYS A 573 -0.77 -11.71 -15.45
N LEU A 574 -1.14 -10.63 -14.77
CA LEU A 574 -0.23 -9.54 -14.44
C LEU A 574 0.84 -10.00 -13.44
N PHE A 575 0.47 -10.78 -12.42
CA PHE A 575 1.43 -11.40 -11.48
C PHE A 575 2.49 -12.21 -12.23
N ARG A 576 2.10 -13.06 -13.18
CA ARG A 576 3.07 -13.81 -14.01
C ARG A 576 3.99 -12.90 -14.80
N ALA A 577 3.47 -11.83 -15.40
CA ALA A 577 4.29 -10.88 -16.14
C ALA A 577 5.30 -10.16 -15.22
N VAL A 578 4.89 -9.81 -14.00
CA VAL A 578 5.76 -9.23 -12.97
C VAL A 578 6.85 -10.22 -12.55
N THR A 579 6.51 -11.48 -12.33
CA THR A 579 7.45 -12.57 -12.03
C THR A 579 8.45 -12.79 -13.16
N GLU A 580 7.98 -12.89 -14.40
CA GLU A 580 8.82 -13.05 -15.59
C GLU A 580 9.83 -11.89 -15.70
N LEU A 581 9.39 -10.64 -15.54
CA LEU A 581 10.30 -9.51 -15.53
C LEU A 581 11.31 -9.60 -14.37
N ALA A 582 10.86 -9.90 -13.15
CA ALA A 582 11.73 -9.96 -11.98
C ALA A 582 12.82 -11.04 -12.09
N LEU A 583 12.52 -12.18 -12.74
CA LEU A 583 13.44 -13.29 -12.93
C LEU A 583 14.34 -13.11 -14.16
N ASP A 584 13.74 -12.86 -15.33
CA ASP A 584 14.45 -12.84 -16.61
C ASP A 584 15.28 -11.55 -16.81
N TYR A 585 15.00 -10.50 -16.02
CA TYR A 585 15.69 -9.21 -16.07
C TYR A 585 16.36 -8.86 -14.75
N ARG A 586 16.60 -9.83 -13.86
CA ARG A 586 17.21 -9.61 -12.54
C ARG A 586 18.58 -8.90 -12.61
N ASP A 587 19.34 -9.13 -13.69
CA ASP A 587 20.65 -8.53 -13.97
C ASP A 587 20.58 -7.15 -14.61
N VAL A 588 19.38 -6.63 -14.88
CA VAL A 588 19.16 -5.37 -15.58
C VAL A 588 18.89 -4.26 -14.54
N PRO A 589 19.63 -3.14 -14.56
CA PRO A 589 19.63 -2.16 -13.46
C PRO A 589 18.25 -1.67 -12.97
N PRO A 590 17.26 -1.35 -13.83
CA PRO A 590 15.94 -0.94 -13.36
C PRO A 590 15.24 -1.99 -12.52
N VAL A 591 15.40 -3.27 -12.87
CA VAL A 591 14.77 -4.38 -12.18
C VAL A 591 15.55 -4.73 -10.92
N GLU A 592 16.87 -4.68 -10.95
CA GLU A 592 17.73 -4.82 -9.76
C GLU A 592 17.38 -3.75 -8.69
N GLU A 593 17.30 -2.49 -9.10
CA GLU A 593 16.97 -1.34 -8.24
C GLU A 593 15.52 -1.34 -7.75
N ARG A 594 14.63 -2.12 -8.38
CA ARG A 594 13.19 -2.20 -8.08
C ARG A 594 12.73 -3.56 -7.56
N GLN A 595 13.63 -4.47 -7.19
CA GLN A 595 13.27 -5.81 -6.72
C GLN A 595 12.26 -5.79 -5.56
N SER A 596 12.45 -4.92 -4.56
CA SER A 596 11.51 -4.83 -3.43
C SER A 596 10.15 -4.28 -3.86
N GLN A 597 10.11 -3.26 -4.71
CA GLN A 597 8.86 -2.69 -5.20
C GLN A 597 8.09 -3.66 -6.11
N LEU A 598 8.79 -4.43 -6.94
CA LEU A 598 8.19 -5.50 -7.75
C LEU A 598 7.60 -6.60 -6.87
N ARG A 599 8.31 -7.00 -5.81
CA ARG A 599 7.82 -7.95 -4.80
C ARG A 599 6.56 -7.42 -4.11
N ASP A 600 6.54 -6.16 -3.69
CA ASP A 600 5.40 -5.53 -3.02
C ASP A 600 4.20 -5.38 -3.97
N PHE A 601 4.45 -5.08 -5.25
CA PHE A 601 3.42 -5.08 -6.29
C PHE A 601 2.83 -6.47 -6.54
N ALA A 602 3.69 -7.48 -6.64
CA ALA A 602 3.29 -8.88 -6.75
C ALA A 602 2.49 -9.35 -5.51
N ALA A 603 2.89 -8.94 -4.30
CA ALA A 603 2.18 -9.22 -3.07
C ALA A 603 0.77 -8.61 -3.05
N ARG A 604 0.62 -7.36 -3.52
CA ARG A 604 -0.69 -6.70 -3.67
C ARG A 604 -1.59 -7.42 -4.68
N LEU A 605 -1.02 -7.85 -5.81
CA LEU A 605 -1.76 -8.63 -6.81
C LEU A 605 -2.29 -9.93 -6.22
N LEU A 606 -1.43 -10.69 -5.53
CA LEU A 606 -1.82 -11.92 -4.85
C LEU A 606 -2.84 -11.66 -3.74
N GLY A 607 -2.63 -10.63 -2.93
CA GLY A 607 -3.58 -10.20 -1.91
C GLY A 607 -4.97 -9.93 -2.50
N ALA A 608 -5.06 -9.20 -3.61
CA ALA A 608 -6.32 -8.96 -4.30
C ALA A 608 -6.92 -10.26 -4.91
N VAL A 609 -6.09 -11.21 -5.34
CA VAL A 609 -6.55 -12.55 -5.76
C VAL A 609 -7.19 -13.27 -4.57
N PHE A 610 -6.53 -13.27 -3.41
CA PHE A 610 -7.04 -13.86 -2.18
C PHE A 610 -8.36 -13.21 -1.76
N ASP A 611 -8.44 -11.88 -1.78
CA ASP A 611 -9.62 -11.16 -1.32
C ASP A 611 -10.85 -11.47 -2.23
N ALA A 612 -10.63 -11.82 -3.50
CA ALA A 612 -11.67 -12.22 -4.43
C ALA A 612 -12.06 -13.71 -4.34
N GLU A 613 -11.11 -14.61 -4.14
CA GLU A 613 -11.35 -16.07 -4.10
C GLU A 613 -11.60 -16.59 -2.66
N GLY A 614 -11.19 -15.84 -1.65
CA GLY A 614 -11.21 -16.23 -0.25
C GLY A 614 -10.40 -17.49 0.04
N LEU A 615 -10.83 -18.25 1.05
CA LEU A 615 -10.24 -19.53 1.43
C LEU A 615 -10.32 -20.57 0.30
N SER A 616 -11.31 -20.46 -0.58
CA SER A 616 -11.43 -21.37 -1.74
C SER A 616 -10.33 -21.18 -2.78
N GLY A 617 -9.64 -20.04 -2.77
CA GLY A 617 -8.48 -19.80 -3.63
C GLY A 617 -7.17 -20.38 -3.11
N ILE A 618 -7.06 -20.62 -1.79
CA ILE A 618 -5.83 -21.08 -1.15
C ILE A 618 -5.88 -22.52 -0.65
N LEU A 619 -7.06 -23.06 -0.41
CA LEU A 619 -7.24 -24.43 0.04
C LEU A 619 -7.53 -25.34 -1.15
N ASN A 620 -7.04 -26.57 -1.05
CA ASN A 620 -7.31 -27.62 -2.03
C ASN A 620 -8.56 -28.45 -1.69
N GLY A 621 -9.15 -28.27 -0.50
CA GLY A 621 -10.43 -28.87 -0.13
C GLY A 621 -11.66 -28.12 -0.67
N ASP A 622 -12.82 -28.78 -0.72
CA ASP A 622 -14.11 -28.14 -1.09
C ASP A 622 -14.56 -27.21 0.04
N VAL A 623 -14.47 -25.90 -0.20
CA VAL A 623 -14.83 -24.85 0.76
C VAL A 623 -16.27 -24.38 0.53
N LYS A 624 -17.09 -24.44 1.59
CA LYS A 624 -18.45 -23.90 1.61
C LYS A 624 -18.61 -22.92 2.77
N TYR A 625 -18.92 -21.68 2.43
CA TYR A 625 -19.28 -20.65 3.40
C TYR A 625 -20.69 -20.91 3.93
N LEU A 626 -20.83 -20.91 5.26
CA LEU A 626 -22.08 -21.04 5.99
C LEU A 626 -22.43 -19.69 6.65
N GLU A 627 -23.48 -19.66 7.47
CA GLU A 627 -23.89 -18.46 8.22
C GLU A 627 -22.86 -18.11 9.32
N ASP A 628 -22.89 -16.87 9.81
CA ASP A 628 -22.09 -16.36 10.94
C ASP A 628 -20.56 -16.51 10.81
N GLY A 629 -20.04 -16.54 9.58
CA GLY A 629 -18.61 -16.69 9.31
C GLY A 629 -18.08 -18.11 9.53
N VAL A 630 -18.96 -19.09 9.70
CA VAL A 630 -18.60 -20.50 9.75
C VAL A 630 -18.27 -20.98 8.33
N VAL A 631 -17.21 -21.76 8.20
CA VAL A 631 -16.84 -22.42 6.94
C VAL A 631 -16.86 -23.93 7.12
N ARG A 632 -17.30 -24.64 6.08
CA ARG A 632 -17.17 -26.09 5.97
C ARG A 632 -16.17 -26.43 4.88
N ILE A 633 -15.13 -27.18 5.24
CA ILE A 633 -14.06 -27.59 4.32
C ILE A 633 -14.07 -29.12 4.26
N THR A 634 -14.17 -29.68 3.06
CA THR A 634 -14.23 -31.13 2.85
C THR A 634 -13.03 -31.61 2.04
N TYR A 635 -12.34 -32.62 2.56
CA TYR A 635 -11.28 -33.36 1.89
C TYR A 635 -11.73 -34.80 1.70
N ASP A 636 -11.79 -35.25 0.44
CA ASP A 636 -12.04 -36.65 0.08
C ASP A 636 -10.74 -37.35 -0.37
N PHE A 637 -9.64 -36.60 -0.41
CA PHE A 637 -8.28 -37.00 -0.79
C PHE A 637 -8.22 -37.70 -2.16
N ASP A 638 -9.05 -37.24 -3.10
CA ASP A 638 -9.07 -37.73 -4.48
C ASP A 638 -7.92 -37.14 -5.30
N SER A 639 -7.38 -35.99 -4.88
CA SER A 639 -6.22 -35.31 -5.47
C SER A 639 -5.02 -35.27 -4.53
N ALA A 640 -3.80 -35.37 -5.08
CA ALA A 640 -2.58 -35.17 -4.28
C ALA A 640 -2.49 -33.75 -3.69
N LYS A 641 -3.06 -32.76 -4.37
CA LYS A 641 -3.08 -31.37 -3.91
C LYS A 641 -3.81 -31.17 -2.59
N GLU A 642 -4.84 -31.97 -2.32
CA GLU A 642 -5.56 -31.92 -1.03
C GLU A 642 -4.65 -32.21 0.17
N THR A 643 -3.53 -32.91 -0.04
CA THR A 643 -2.55 -33.17 1.02
C THR A 643 -1.59 -32.00 1.26
N GLU A 644 -1.53 -31.02 0.36
CA GLU A 644 -0.64 -29.84 0.46
C GLU A 644 -1.14 -28.85 1.52
N ASP A 645 -2.43 -28.91 1.90
CA ASP A 645 -3.00 -28.10 3.00
C ASP A 645 -2.54 -28.57 4.40
N PHE A 646 -1.69 -29.61 4.47
CA PHE A 646 -1.19 -30.23 5.69
C PHE A 646 0.34 -30.19 5.73
N THR A 647 0.88 -29.43 6.68
CA THR A 647 2.32 -29.28 6.87
C THR A 647 2.83 -30.33 7.86
N ARG A 648 3.82 -31.11 7.43
CA ARG A 648 4.51 -32.06 8.30
C ARG A 648 5.36 -31.33 9.34
N VAL A 649 5.26 -31.73 10.61
CA VAL A 649 6.02 -31.13 11.72
C VAL A 649 6.84 -32.20 12.44
N ILE A 650 8.15 -32.19 12.22
CA ILE A 650 9.10 -33.12 12.83
C ILE A 650 9.32 -32.74 14.30
N GLY A 651 9.37 -33.73 15.19
CA GLY A 651 9.59 -33.55 16.63
C GLY A 651 8.35 -33.15 17.45
N TYR A 652 7.24 -32.82 16.78
CA TYR A 652 6.01 -32.41 17.47
C TYR A 652 5.40 -33.60 18.23
N LEU A 653 5.14 -33.38 19.53
CA LEU A 653 4.68 -34.40 20.50
C LEU A 653 5.62 -35.62 20.64
N ASP A 654 6.94 -35.41 20.56
CA ASP A 654 7.93 -36.50 20.73
C ASP A 654 7.83 -37.24 22.06
N HIS A 655 7.50 -36.53 23.15
CA HIS A 655 7.31 -37.13 24.46
C HIS A 655 6.25 -38.25 24.44
N ARG A 656 5.23 -38.15 23.56
CA ARG A 656 4.19 -39.18 23.39
C ARG A 656 4.71 -40.44 22.71
N ARG A 657 5.79 -40.35 21.93
CA ARG A 657 6.42 -41.51 21.25
C ARG A 657 7.29 -42.32 22.19
N ALA A 658 7.88 -41.68 23.20
CA ALA A 658 8.78 -42.33 24.16
C ALA A 658 8.12 -43.52 24.87
N ASP A 659 6.82 -43.40 25.15
CA ASP A 659 6.01 -44.42 25.85
C ASP A 659 5.29 -45.38 24.89
N ARG A 660 5.75 -45.50 23.64
CA ARG A 660 5.13 -46.36 22.61
C ARG A 660 6.07 -47.44 22.12
N PHE A 661 5.51 -48.41 21.40
CA PHE A 661 6.29 -49.50 20.81
C PHE A 661 7.30 -48.97 19.80
N LYS A 662 8.47 -49.60 19.70
CA LYS A 662 9.51 -49.16 18.77
C LYS A 662 9.10 -49.45 17.32
N LEU A 663 9.15 -48.41 16.48
CA LEU A 663 8.97 -48.52 15.04
C LEU A 663 10.30 -48.84 14.35
N LYS A 664 10.20 -49.42 13.16
CA LYS A 664 11.37 -49.65 12.30
C LYS A 664 11.79 -48.42 11.51
N GLN A 665 10.82 -47.58 11.13
CA GLN A 665 11.06 -46.35 10.37
C GLN A 665 11.30 -45.22 11.36
N THR A 666 12.25 -44.33 11.05
CA THR A 666 12.42 -43.09 11.83
C THR A 666 11.30 -42.11 11.52
N GLU A 667 11.18 -41.03 12.29
CA GLU A 667 10.22 -39.98 11.96
C GLU A 667 10.52 -39.41 10.58
N GLU A 668 11.79 -39.11 10.26
CA GLU A 668 12.24 -38.52 9.00
C GLU A 668 11.84 -39.39 7.79
N GLU A 669 11.93 -40.70 7.93
CA GLU A 669 11.54 -41.69 6.91
C GLU A 669 10.03 -41.90 6.79
N SER A 670 9.25 -41.42 7.76
CA SER A 670 7.80 -41.60 7.81
C SER A 670 7.10 -40.51 7.01
N SER A 671 6.11 -40.90 6.20
CA SER A 671 5.33 -39.98 5.38
C SER A 671 3.91 -40.49 5.17
N PHE A 672 3.01 -39.55 4.91
CA PHE A 672 1.68 -39.81 4.39
C PHE A 672 1.64 -39.23 2.97
N ALA A 673 0.87 -39.87 2.10
CA ALA A 673 0.68 -39.39 0.73
C ALA A 673 -0.70 -39.80 0.24
N GLN A 674 -1.18 -39.13 -0.81
CA GLN A 674 -2.41 -39.52 -1.47
C GLN A 674 -2.24 -40.90 -2.14
N LYS A 675 -3.06 -41.88 -1.75
CA LYS A 675 -3.08 -43.24 -2.30
C LYS A 675 -4.50 -43.76 -2.40
N GLY A 676 -4.99 -43.88 -3.64
CA GLY A 676 -6.28 -44.49 -3.95
C GLY A 676 -7.46 -43.80 -3.26
N GLY A 677 -7.48 -42.46 -3.27
CA GLY A 677 -8.54 -41.68 -2.61
C GLY A 677 -8.39 -41.59 -1.09
N ASN A 678 -7.17 -41.72 -0.55
CA ASN A 678 -6.93 -41.63 0.89
C ASN A 678 -5.63 -40.88 1.16
N PHE A 679 -5.56 -40.17 2.29
CA PHE A 679 -4.31 -39.70 2.85
C PHE A 679 -3.74 -40.79 3.76
N GLU A 680 -2.78 -41.58 3.22
CA GLU A 680 -2.36 -42.86 3.78
C GLU A 680 -0.86 -42.90 4.07
N GLY A 681 -0.49 -43.46 5.22
CA GLY A 681 0.89 -43.70 5.59
C GLY A 681 1.07 -44.66 6.76
N ARG A 682 2.32 -44.80 7.20
CA ARG A 682 2.72 -45.53 8.41
C ARG A 682 4.03 -44.94 8.94
N GLY A 683 4.42 -45.35 10.15
CA GLY A 683 5.60 -44.81 10.83
C GLY A 683 5.22 -43.83 11.93
N ALA A 684 6.14 -42.91 12.26
CA ALA A 684 5.97 -41.85 13.26
C ALA A 684 5.93 -40.49 12.56
N VAL A 685 4.78 -39.83 12.50
CA VAL A 685 4.67 -38.53 11.81
C VAL A 685 3.55 -37.68 12.39
N CYS A 686 3.71 -36.36 12.35
CA CYS A 686 2.67 -35.40 12.65
C CYS A 686 2.45 -34.45 11.47
N TYR A 687 1.20 -34.12 11.20
CA TYR A 687 0.80 -33.09 10.24
C TYR A 687 -0.11 -32.08 10.94
N ARG A 688 0.16 -30.79 10.74
CA ARG A 688 -0.70 -29.68 11.16
C ARG A 688 -1.39 -29.09 9.93
N TYR A 689 -2.65 -28.73 10.10
CA TYR A 689 -3.45 -28.09 9.07
C TYR A 689 -3.08 -26.61 8.93
N LEU A 690 -3.23 -26.05 7.74
CA LEU A 690 -2.84 -24.66 7.42
C LEU A 690 -3.62 -23.61 8.22
N LEU A 691 -4.90 -23.86 8.54
CA LEU A 691 -5.77 -22.89 9.20
C LEU A 691 -5.96 -23.15 10.70
N GLU A 692 -6.22 -22.06 11.42
CA GLU A 692 -6.65 -22.04 12.80
C GLU A 692 -8.13 -21.66 12.90
N PHE A 693 -8.85 -22.29 13.83
CA PHE A 693 -10.30 -22.12 14.00
C PHE A 693 -10.64 -21.66 15.41
N GLU A 694 -11.73 -20.92 15.54
CA GLU A 694 -12.41 -20.64 16.81
C GLU A 694 -13.51 -21.69 17.03
N ALA A 695 -13.73 -22.08 18.28
CA ALA A 695 -14.92 -22.82 18.67
C ALA A 695 -16.17 -21.89 18.60
N PRO A 696 -17.37 -22.39 18.24
CA PRO A 696 -17.73 -23.79 18.00
C PRO A 696 -17.03 -24.39 16.78
N LEU A 697 -16.51 -25.60 16.95
CA LEU A 697 -15.71 -26.32 15.96
C LEU A 697 -16.13 -27.78 15.95
N LYS A 698 -16.36 -28.32 14.76
CA LYS A 698 -16.73 -29.70 14.52
C LYS A 698 -15.81 -30.30 13.47
N LEU A 699 -15.24 -31.45 13.80
CA LEU A 699 -14.35 -32.21 12.93
C LEU A 699 -14.94 -33.61 12.73
N GLU A 700 -15.37 -33.94 11.52
CA GLU A 700 -15.75 -35.31 11.14
C GLU A 700 -14.65 -35.94 10.29
N TYR A 701 -14.28 -37.18 10.57
CA TYR A 701 -13.29 -37.89 9.75
C TYR A 701 -13.55 -39.39 9.68
N GLU A 702 -13.08 -39.99 8.58
CA GLU A 702 -13.16 -41.43 8.32
C GLU A 702 -11.77 -42.07 8.39
N LEU A 703 -11.53 -42.84 9.45
CA LEU A 703 -10.25 -43.48 9.72
C LEU A 703 -10.27 -44.97 9.39
N LEU A 704 -9.26 -45.45 8.66
CA LEU A 704 -9.06 -46.85 8.34
C LEU A 704 -7.72 -47.32 8.90
N TYR A 705 -7.76 -48.36 9.75
CA TYR A 705 -6.57 -49.13 10.13
C TYR A 705 -6.36 -50.28 9.16
N GLY A 706 -5.15 -50.39 8.59
CA GLY A 706 -4.78 -51.44 7.65
C GLY A 706 -4.76 -52.84 8.29
N ARG A 707 -4.48 -53.86 7.47
CA ARG A 707 -4.33 -55.24 7.97
C ARG A 707 -2.98 -55.43 8.65
N ALA A 708 -3.01 -55.89 9.90
CA ALA A 708 -1.81 -56.39 10.57
C ALA A 708 -1.27 -57.64 9.87
N ARG A 709 0.04 -57.85 9.98
CA ARG A 709 0.65 -59.10 9.51
C ARG A 709 0.11 -60.26 10.35
N PRO A 710 -0.09 -61.48 9.78
CA PRO A 710 -0.51 -62.63 10.57
C PRO A 710 0.38 -62.83 11.80
N GLY A 711 -0.24 -62.96 12.99
CA GLY A 711 0.46 -63.16 14.26
C GLY A 711 1.07 -61.89 14.89
N LYS A 712 0.93 -60.72 14.26
CA LYS A 712 1.27 -59.42 14.85
C LYS A 712 -0.02 -58.73 15.31
N GLY A 713 -0.03 -58.21 16.54
CA GLY A 713 -1.13 -57.37 17.03
C GLY A 713 -1.28 -56.08 16.21
N MET A 714 -2.37 -55.34 16.43
CA MET A 714 -2.56 -54.01 15.85
C MET A 714 -1.67 -53.00 16.58
N LEU A 715 -0.43 -52.86 16.10
CA LEU A 715 0.52 -51.86 16.57
C LEU A 715 0.31 -50.57 15.77
N ALA A 716 -0.72 -49.81 16.14
CA ALA A 716 -1.04 -48.51 15.57
C ALA A 716 -1.60 -47.58 16.64
N ASN A 717 -1.11 -46.35 16.65
CA ASN A 717 -1.71 -45.24 17.38
C ASN A 717 -2.02 -44.09 16.42
N PHE A 718 -3.18 -43.47 16.59
CA PHE A 718 -3.62 -42.29 15.85
C PHE A 718 -4.21 -41.27 16.83
N LEU A 719 -3.84 -40.01 16.65
CA LEU A 719 -4.36 -38.87 17.41
C LEU A 719 -4.84 -37.81 16.42
N MET A 720 -6.07 -37.34 16.56
CA MET A 720 -6.60 -36.15 15.87
C MET A 720 -6.83 -35.05 16.89
N GLY A 721 -6.24 -33.88 16.71
CA GLY A 721 -6.37 -32.74 17.63
C GLY A 721 -7.06 -31.53 17.00
N ILE A 722 -7.76 -30.76 17.84
CA ILE A 722 -8.33 -29.44 17.55
C ILE A 722 -7.90 -28.44 18.63
N CYS A 723 -8.00 -27.14 18.33
CA CYS A 723 -7.57 -26.07 19.24
C CYS A 723 -6.10 -26.24 19.67
N ASP A 724 -5.25 -26.64 18.72
CA ASP A 724 -3.81 -26.82 18.94
C ASP A 724 -3.06 -25.49 18.84
N ASP A 725 -2.31 -25.13 19.89
CA ASP A 725 -1.49 -23.92 19.92
C ASP A 725 -0.11 -24.08 19.26
N GLY A 726 0.27 -25.29 18.87
CA GLY A 726 1.59 -25.61 18.31
C GLY A 726 2.67 -25.87 19.34
N GLU A 727 2.38 -25.71 20.63
CA GLU A 727 3.27 -25.96 21.76
C GLU A 727 2.91 -27.27 22.48
N GLY A 728 2.02 -28.07 21.89
CA GLY A 728 1.57 -29.35 22.44
C GLY A 728 0.37 -29.24 23.37
N ASN A 729 -0.33 -28.09 23.40
CA ASN A 729 -1.61 -27.94 24.10
C ASN A 729 -2.76 -28.05 23.10
N TYR A 730 -3.71 -28.96 23.36
CA TYR A 730 -4.76 -29.29 22.40
C TYR A 730 -5.94 -30.02 23.05
N VAL A 731 -7.00 -30.20 22.26
CA VAL A 731 -8.09 -31.14 22.53
C VAL A 731 -8.05 -32.30 21.54
N GLY A 732 -8.00 -33.54 22.01
CA GLY A 732 -7.56 -34.70 21.23
C GLY A 732 -8.46 -35.93 21.25
N CYS A 733 -8.72 -36.44 20.04
CA CYS A 733 -9.09 -37.78 19.59
C CYS A 733 -8.00 -38.87 19.64
N PHE A 734 -7.75 -39.60 20.75
CA PHE A 734 -6.75 -40.69 20.73
C PHE A 734 -7.38 -42.08 20.48
N ASP A 735 -6.89 -42.81 19.46
CA ASP A 735 -7.28 -44.19 19.11
C ASP A 735 -8.79 -44.50 19.13
N LEU A 736 -9.58 -43.61 18.53
CA LEU A 736 -11.04 -43.66 18.35
C LEU A 736 -11.90 -43.37 19.58
N TYR A 737 -11.50 -43.81 20.77
CA TYR A 737 -12.40 -43.84 21.95
C TYR A 737 -11.94 -42.99 23.12
N ASP A 738 -10.72 -42.49 23.08
CA ASP A 738 -10.16 -41.69 24.17
C ASP A 738 -10.28 -40.21 23.81
N LEU A 739 -10.78 -39.43 24.76
CA LEU A 739 -10.91 -37.98 24.63
C LEU A 739 -10.01 -37.31 25.67
N GLU A 740 -9.15 -36.41 25.23
CA GLU A 740 -8.21 -35.69 26.10
C GLU A 740 -8.20 -34.18 25.84
N VAL A 741 -7.87 -33.41 26.88
CA VAL A 741 -7.59 -31.97 26.84
C VAL A 741 -6.28 -31.77 27.58
N ILE A 742 -5.28 -31.25 26.88
CA ILE A 742 -3.93 -30.99 27.40
C ILE A 742 -3.68 -29.48 27.33
N ASN A 743 -3.51 -28.83 28.48
CA ASN A 743 -3.06 -27.45 28.56
C ASN A 743 -2.08 -27.31 29.74
N GLU A 744 -0.80 -27.52 29.44
CA GLU A 744 0.29 -27.48 30.41
C GLU A 744 0.46 -26.10 31.08
N PRO A 745 0.38 -24.96 30.37
CA PRO A 745 0.51 -23.64 31.00
C PRO A 745 -0.49 -23.38 32.14
N THR A 746 -1.68 -23.96 32.06
CA THR A 746 -2.72 -23.86 33.11
C THR A 746 -2.80 -25.09 34.01
N ALA A 747 -1.90 -26.06 33.82
CA ALA A 747 -1.93 -27.39 34.46
C ALA A 747 -3.29 -28.11 34.29
N TYR A 748 -4.01 -27.80 33.21
CA TYR A 748 -5.31 -28.37 32.92
C TYR A 748 -5.14 -29.58 32.01
N VAL A 749 -5.06 -30.77 32.62
CA VAL A 749 -4.95 -32.05 31.92
C VAL A 749 -6.15 -32.91 32.30
N VAL A 750 -7.03 -33.17 31.35
CA VAL A 750 -8.23 -34.00 31.52
C VAL A 750 -8.23 -35.08 30.46
N THR A 751 -8.30 -36.33 30.88
CA THR A 751 -8.31 -37.49 29.99
C THR A 751 -9.45 -38.42 30.37
N ASN A 752 -10.23 -38.86 29.40
CA ASN A 752 -11.30 -39.84 29.58
C ASN A 752 -11.07 -41.02 28.64
N TYR A 753 -10.41 -42.05 29.18
CA TYR A 753 -9.99 -43.23 28.43
C TYR A 753 -11.07 -44.31 28.36
N HIS A 754 -10.98 -45.17 27.35
CA HIS A 754 -11.72 -46.43 27.32
C HIS A 754 -11.09 -47.46 28.27
N GLU A 755 -11.90 -48.00 29.19
CA GLU A 755 -11.49 -49.10 30.05
C GLU A 755 -11.62 -50.44 29.31
N GLY A 756 -10.55 -51.22 29.23
CA GLY A 756 -10.55 -52.57 28.66
C GLY A 756 -9.94 -52.70 27.26
N GLU A 757 -10.18 -53.83 26.60
CA GLU A 757 -9.70 -54.08 25.23
C GLU A 757 -10.46 -53.19 24.24
N ARG A 758 -9.71 -52.35 23.50
CA ARG A 758 -10.30 -51.47 22.49
C ARG A 758 -10.81 -52.30 21.30
N PRO A 759 -12.06 -52.13 20.86
CA PRO A 759 -12.64 -52.93 19.77
C PRO A 759 -12.20 -52.43 18.38
N ILE A 760 -10.91 -52.14 18.19
CA ILE A 760 -10.37 -51.72 16.90
C ILE A 760 -10.15 -52.96 16.03
N GLN A 761 -10.95 -53.08 14.98
CA GLN A 761 -10.85 -54.08 13.93
C GLN A 761 -10.05 -53.55 12.74
N ALA A 762 -9.12 -54.38 12.25
CA ALA A 762 -8.37 -54.12 11.02
C ALA A 762 -9.30 -54.09 9.80
N ALA A 763 -8.94 -53.29 8.80
CA ALA A 763 -9.66 -53.12 7.54
C ALA A 763 -11.12 -52.63 7.69
N LYS A 764 -11.47 -52.06 8.85
CA LYS A 764 -12.76 -51.39 9.09
C LYS A 764 -12.54 -49.87 9.09
N THR A 765 -13.43 -49.15 8.41
CA THR A 765 -13.49 -47.69 8.45
C THR A 765 -14.37 -47.25 9.62
N TYR A 766 -13.90 -46.27 10.38
CA TYR A 766 -14.60 -45.66 11.49
C TYR A 766 -14.92 -44.21 11.15
N LYS A 767 -16.19 -43.83 11.26
CA LYS A 767 -16.60 -42.43 11.21
C LYS A 767 -16.52 -41.85 12.62
N ILE A 768 -15.71 -40.82 12.80
CA ILE A 768 -15.49 -40.16 14.10
C ILE A 768 -15.93 -38.71 13.98
N THR A 769 -16.55 -38.18 15.04
CA THR A 769 -16.87 -36.75 15.15
C THR A 769 -16.32 -36.22 16.46
N LEU A 770 -15.44 -35.24 16.38
CA LEU A 770 -14.90 -34.49 17.50
C LEU A 770 -15.50 -33.08 17.45
N ARG A 771 -16.18 -32.66 18.51
CA ARG A 771 -16.88 -31.36 18.53
C ARG A 771 -16.58 -30.58 19.80
N HIS A 772 -16.16 -29.33 19.64
CA HIS A 772 -16.14 -28.31 20.68
C HIS A 772 -17.35 -27.37 20.50
N ASP A 773 -18.11 -27.16 21.57
CA ASP A 773 -19.35 -26.35 21.57
C ASP A 773 -19.17 -24.82 21.55
N GLY A 774 -17.94 -24.29 21.66
CA GLY A 774 -17.68 -22.85 21.84
C GLY A 774 -17.68 -22.37 23.29
N GLU A 775 -18.22 -23.16 24.23
CA GLU A 775 -18.40 -22.74 25.62
C GLU A 775 -17.45 -23.43 26.56
N SER A 776 -17.60 -24.74 26.76
CA SER A 776 -16.79 -25.48 27.73
C SER A 776 -16.73 -26.98 27.50
N LYS A 777 -17.47 -27.54 26.54
CA LYS A 777 -17.54 -28.98 26.36
C LYS A 777 -16.94 -29.41 25.05
N VAL A 778 -16.27 -30.56 25.12
CA VAL A 778 -15.87 -31.33 23.96
C VAL A 778 -16.52 -32.70 24.03
N THR A 779 -17.05 -33.13 22.88
CA THR A 779 -17.71 -34.42 22.70
C THR A 779 -17.02 -35.22 21.61
N LEU A 780 -17.01 -36.54 21.81
CA LEU A 780 -16.48 -37.52 20.87
C LEU A 780 -17.57 -38.54 20.53
N GLU A 781 -17.89 -38.66 19.25
CA GLU A 781 -18.83 -39.63 18.71
C GLU A 781 -18.12 -40.59 17.75
N VAL A 782 -18.51 -41.87 17.78
CA VAL A 782 -18.01 -42.90 16.86
C VAL A 782 -19.21 -43.61 16.26
N GLY A 783 -19.29 -43.63 14.93
CA GLY A 783 -20.44 -44.20 14.22
C GLY A 783 -21.76 -43.46 14.48
N GLY A 784 -21.70 -42.20 14.93
CA GLY A 784 -22.87 -41.40 15.32
C GLY A 784 -23.37 -41.64 16.75
N GLU A 785 -22.68 -42.47 17.54
CA GLU A 785 -22.99 -42.69 18.95
C GLU A 785 -22.01 -41.90 19.83
N LEU A 786 -22.54 -41.09 20.76
CA LEU A 786 -21.75 -40.37 21.75
C LEU A 786 -20.97 -41.34 22.64
N GLN A 787 -19.64 -41.28 22.54
CA GLN A 787 -18.74 -42.12 23.32
C GLN A 787 -18.30 -41.42 24.59
N ARG A 788 -17.89 -40.14 24.49
CA ARG A 788 -17.26 -39.37 25.58
C ARG A 788 -17.64 -37.90 25.53
N GLU A 789 -17.64 -37.28 26.69
CA GLU A 789 -17.78 -35.84 26.90
C GLU A 789 -16.84 -35.42 28.05
N ILE A 790 -16.06 -34.35 27.85
CA ILE A 790 -15.24 -33.72 28.89
C ILE A 790 -15.28 -32.19 28.76
N ASN A 791 -14.78 -31.49 29.78
CA ASN A 791 -14.61 -30.04 29.72
C ASN A 791 -13.34 -29.67 28.95
N SER A 792 -13.41 -28.66 28.09
CA SER A 792 -12.32 -28.19 27.24
C SER A 792 -11.31 -27.27 27.93
N GLY A 793 -11.51 -26.96 29.21
CA GLY A 793 -10.65 -26.02 29.93
C GLY A 793 -10.68 -24.63 29.29
N PRO A 794 -9.55 -23.95 29.11
CA PRO A 794 -9.47 -22.63 28.48
C PRO A 794 -9.23 -22.66 26.95
N LEU A 795 -9.00 -23.83 26.35
CA LEU A 795 -8.71 -23.93 24.91
C LEU A 795 -9.97 -23.64 24.09
N ARG A 796 -9.98 -22.55 23.30
CA ARG A 796 -11.14 -22.11 22.49
C ARG A 796 -10.80 -21.87 21.03
N SER A 797 -9.52 -21.85 20.68
CA SER A 797 -9.07 -21.65 19.31
C SER A 797 -7.73 -22.37 19.09
N GLY A 798 -7.36 -22.52 17.82
CA GLY A 798 -6.06 -23.03 17.42
C GLY A 798 -6.16 -23.90 16.16
N GLY A 799 -5.06 -24.57 15.84
CA GLY A 799 -4.93 -25.42 14.67
C GLY A 799 -5.65 -26.77 14.82
N ILE A 800 -5.62 -27.51 13.72
CA ILE A 800 -5.99 -28.92 13.64
C ILE A 800 -4.72 -29.70 13.33
N PHE A 801 -4.54 -30.88 13.91
CA PHE A 801 -3.42 -31.74 13.57
C PHE A 801 -3.81 -33.20 13.64
N PHE A 802 -3.04 -34.06 12.98
CA PHE A 802 -3.04 -35.48 13.29
C PHE A 802 -1.62 -36.01 13.50
N TRP A 803 -1.51 -36.91 14.45
CA TRP A 803 -0.27 -37.58 14.82
C TRP A 803 -0.47 -39.09 14.69
N VAL A 804 0.52 -39.76 14.10
CA VAL A 804 0.49 -41.19 13.81
C VAL A 804 1.74 -41.84 14.35
N HIS A 805 1.59 -43.00 14.98
CA HIS A 805 2.68 -43.89 15.37
C HIS A 805 2.27 -45.34 15.11
N SER A 806 2.64 -45.91 13.95
CA SER A 806 2.05 -47.16 13.47
C SER A 806 2.98 -48.07 12.64
N GLU A 807 2.95 -49.38 12.89
CA GLU A 807 3.59 -50.40 12.03
C GLU A 807 2.70 -50.80 10.83
N ILE A 808 1.39 -50.62 10.94
CA ILE A 808 0.41 -50.87 9.88
C ILE A 808 0.06 -49.58 9.17
N SER A 809 -0.52 -49.70 7.97
CA SER A 809 -1.06 -48.54 7.29
C SER A 809 -2.21 -47.91 8.08
N VAL A 810 -2.26 -46.58 8.14
CA VAL A 810 -3.38 -45.78 8.63
C VAL A 810 -3.76 -44.83 7.52
N ALA A 811 -5.06 -44.74 7.23
CA ALA A 811 -5.59 -43.92 6.15
C ALA A 811 -6.73 -43.03 6.64
N LEU A 812 -6.63 -41.73 6.35
CA LEU A 812 -7.76 -40.81 6.40
C LEU A 812 -8.44 -40.84 5.03
N LYS A 813 -9.68 -41.33 4.99
CA LYS A 813 -10.47 -41.40 3.75
C LYS A 813 -11.17 -40.09 3.45
N ARG A 814 -11.63 -39.44 4.51
CA ARG A 814 -12.40 -38.21 4.44
C ARG A 814 -12.18 -37.38 5.69
N LEU A 815 -12.13 -36.06 5.52
CA LEU A 815 -12.08 -35.08 6.59
C LEU A 815 -13.05 -33.94 6.28
N VAL A 816 -13.90 -33.59 7.23
CA VAL A 816 -14.81 -32.46 7.16
C VAL A 816 -14.56 -31.57 8.37
N ILE A 817 -14.12 -30.35 8.12
CA ILE A 817 -13.89 -29.33 9.14
C ILE A 817 -15.03 -28.34 9.05
N GLU A 818 -15.70 -28.05 10.15
CA GLU A 818 -16.73 -27.02 10.24
C GLU A 818 -16.46 -26.14 11.46
N GLY A 819 -16.08 -24.89 11.24
CA GLY A 819 -15.73 -23.97 12.31
C GLY A 819 -15.60 -22.55 11.81
N LYS A 820 -15.43 -21.62 12.74
CA LYS A 820 -15.25 -20.21 12.43
C LYS A 820 -13.77 -19.89 12.26
N VAL A 821 -13.43 -19.16 11.21
CA VAL A 821 -12.08 -18.61 11.00
C VAL A 821 -12.16 -17.13 11.37
N SER A 822 -11.41 -16.71 12.38
CA SER A 822 -11.38 -15.30 12.79
C SER A 822 -10.77 -14.44 11.69
N ALA A 823 -11.08 -13.14 11.67
CA ALA A 823 -10.44 -12.22 10.73
C ALA A 823 -8.92 -12.21 10.89
N GLU A 824 -8.41 -12.36 12.12
CA GLU A 824 -6.99 -12.49 12.42
C GLU A 824 -6.39 -13.75 11.78
N HIS A 825 -7.01 -14.92 11.97
CA HIS A 825 -6.52 -16.17 11.39
C HIS A 825 -6.62 -16.15 9.86
N GLN A 826 -7.67 -15.56 9.30
CA GLN A 826 -7.80 -15.40 7.85
C GLN A 826 -6.71 -14.48 7.29
N SER A 827 -6.40 -13.38 7.98
CA SER A 827 -5.29 -12.49 7.61
C SER A 827 -3.94 -13.21 7.70
N LYS A 828 -3.70 -13.99 8.76
CA LYS A 828 -2.46 -14.79 8.90
C LYS A 828 -2.31 -15.81 7.77
N ALA A 829 -3.40 -16.49 7.41
CA ALA A 829 -3.42 -17.45 6.30
C ALA A 829 -3.17 -16.76 4.96
N ARG A 830 -3.78 -15.59 4.73
CA ARG A 830 -3.55 -14.75 3.55
C ARG A 830 -2.08 -14.38 3.41
N GLU A 831 -1.47 -13.79 4.44
CA GLU A 831 -0.07 -13.37 4.40
C GLU A 831 0.89 -14.56 4.21
N SER A 832 0.60 -15.69 4.86
CA SER A 832 1.40 -16.91 4.72
C SER A 832 1.34 -17.47 3.30
N TRP A 833 0.15 -17.47 2.69
CA TRP A 833 -0.03 -17.89 1.30
C TRP A 833 0.66 -16.93 0.32
N ILE A 834 0.50 -15.61 0.49
CA ILE A 834 1.20 -14.61 -0.34
C ILE A 834 2.72 -14.82 -0.27
N ALA A 835 3.27 -15.02 0.93
CA ALA A 835 4.70 -15.25 1.12
C ALA A 835 5.17 -16.52 0.39
N ALA A 836 4.42 -17.62 0.48
CA ALA A 836 4.72 -18.86 -0.21
C ALA A 836 4.70 -18.71 -1.75
N GLU A 837 3.66 -18.07 -2.30
CA GLU A 837 3.55 -17.83 -3.74
C GLU A 837 4.67 -16.92 -4.27
N LEU A 838 5.09 -15.92 -3.48
CA LEU A 838 6.21 -15.06 -3.84
C LEU A 838 7.54 -15.82 -3.84
N LEU A 839 7.76 -16.67 -2.84
CA LEU A 839 8.94 -17.52 -2.75
C LEU A 839 9.00 -18.52 -3.93
N ASP A 840 7.88 -19.14 -4.27
CA ASP A 840 7.75 -20.05 -5.42
C ASP A 840 7.96 -19.31 -6.76
N ALA A 841 7.56 -18.04 -6.83
CA ALA A 841 7.84 -17.14 -7.94
C ALA A 841 9.30 -16.63 -7.96
N GLY A 842 10.14 -17.05 -7.01
CA GLY A 842 11.56 -16.70 -6.95
C GLY A 842 11.88 -15.32 -6.41
N PHE A 843 10.91 -14.65 -5.77
CA PHE A 843 11.20 -13.46 -4.98
C PHE A 843 11.89 -13.85 -3.67
N PRO A 844 12.88 -13.07 -3.20
CA PRO A 844 13.50 -13.31 -1.90
C PRO A 844 12.53 -13.03 -0.75
N GLU A 845 12.75 -13.71 0.40
CA GLU A 845 11.97 -13.50 1.62
C GLU A 845 11.96 -12.05 2.09
#